data_AF-A0A7K4L2Z5-F1
#
_entry.id   AF-A0A7K4L2Z5-F1
#
_cell.length_a   1.000
_cell.length_b   1.000
_cell.length_c   1.000
_cell.angle_alpha   90.00
_cell.angle_beta   90.00
_cell.angle_gamma   90.00
#
_symmetry.space_group_name_H-M   'P 1'
#
loop_
_entity.id
_entity.type
_entity.pdbx_description
1 polymer ?
#
loop_
_entity_poly.entity_id
_entity_poly.type
_entity_poly.pdbx_seq_one_letter_code
_entity_poly.pdbx_strand_id
1 'polypeptide(L)'
;IYYISTIYFALFCSTDIKTFLIYNKANKLCLQASVAQSVRTATCHQDNESQKFRWITDHQVMSVKLRLCLGVLSKEDQAVITLHPCNQTSDLQWWDCRNESLLAIQGEDLFLSPGNREYDNIMLRKGFSAKNNWKIYGTTDVLCSHGYEETFTLLGNAFGAPCVFPFLYNKQWYSECTDAGRTDGWLWCGTTADYDTDQRYGFCPLNDQDTTWTTDLLTNIRYQINLESALTWHQARKSCQQQNAELLSITDIHEQIHLKALTENTDSALWIGLNRLDLRSGWEWIGGSALRYLNWAPGNPSPEPGKICAVLNPEAKAKWQNWECDQKLGYICKRKNVTLVPSGIFGSISCPDGWVPYVDHCYKIFRETKAWKEGLISCQKEKGNLASIHNLEEHSFIVSQLGYSESFLLLYFHVLEPTDKLWIGLNDNKVQMYFEWSDGTPVSYTKWDVGEPSTTNNRPEDCVLIKGQDGYWADYVCERKAGYICKRKPISLTTGEKETTDASCKKGWRRYRSYCYFIGYVQTTFLEAKKTCKLFCYDPFCRYEQAYLTSLVGLRPEKYYWLGLSDMEDQGTFRWVNGEAITFTHWDAAMPGKKSGCVAMRTSPAAGLWDVIDCETKQKFICKQWAKGETAPPIPTTAVVPTCPEGWVSNTASSSCFKCFYRDNIGKKSWFEARHFCRKIGGDLATVNSWEESNLVSKALSWTGLFSLNPDEGFAWSDGSPVSVLFFF
;
A
#
# COMPACT_ATOMS: atom_id res chain seq x y z
N ILE A 1 -3.71 -30.13 35.56
CA ILE A 1 -2.68 -29.12 35.87
C ILE A 1 -3.06 -27.89 35.07
N TYR A 2 -3.92 -27.08 35.67
CA TYR A 2 -4.33 -25.76 35.18
C TYR A 2 -3.30 -24.74 35.67
N TYR A 3 -3.17 -23.63 34.94
CA TYR A 3 -2.34 -22.42 35.16
C TYR A 3 -1.20 -22.23 34.15
N ILE A 4 -1.13 -20.99 33.65
CA ILE A 4 -0.14 -20.37 32.74
C ILE A 4 -0.54 -20.39 31.25
N SER A 5 -1.50 -19.56 30.89
CA SER A 5 -1.59 -18.87 29.58
C SER A 5 -2.62 -17.75 29.66
N THR A 6 -2.30 -16.70 30.42
CA THR A 6 -3.16 -15.50 30.55
C THR A 6 -2.34 -14.27 30.93
N ILE A 7 -1.18 -14.07 30.28
CA ILE A 7 -0.43 -12.79 30.34
C ILE A 7 0.25 -12.60 28.98
N TYR A 8 -0.51 -12.27 27.94
CA TYR A 8 -0.01 -11.63 26.70
C TYR A 8 -1.15 -10.89 25.97
N PHE A 9 -2.15 -10.41 26.71
CA PHE A 9 -3.25 -9.57 26.21
C PHE A 9 -3.44 -8.39 27.16
N ALA A 10 -2.41 -7.55 27.25
CA ALA A 10 -2.47 -6.23 27.87
C ALA A 10 -1.22 -5.47 27.44
N LEU A 11 -1.25 -4.83 26.27
CA LEU A 11 -0.40 -3.69 25.86
C LEU A 11 -0.65 -3.32 24.39
N PHE A 12 -1.91 -3.09 23.99
CA PHE A 12 -2.23 -2.24 22.83
C PHE A 12 -3.65 -1.69 23.03
N CYS A 13 -3.82 -0.91 24.10
CA CYS A 13 -4.98 -0.04 24.26
C CYS A 13 -4.47 1.32 24.77
N SER A 14 -3.94 2.07 23.82
CA SER A 14 -3.73 3.52 23.85
C SER A 14 -3.37 3.85 22.40
N THR A 15 -4.35 4.26 21.63
CA THR A 15 -4.12 5.15 20.50
C THR A 15 -3.97 6.56 21.05
N ASP A 16 -3.08 6.78 22.03
CA ASP A 16 -2.56 8.12 22.27
C ASP A 16 -1.85 8.54 20.99
N ILE A 17 -2.18 9.73 20.50
CA ILE A 17 -1.40 10.39 19.47
C ILE A 17 -0.02 10.63 20.10
N LYS A 18 0.91 9.72 19.79
CA LYS A 18 2.00 9.29 20.67
C LYS A 18 2.88 10.45 21.11
N THR A 19 2.72 10.87 22.35
CA THR A 19 3.72 11.73 23.01
C THR A 19 5.04 10.97 23.15
N PHE A 20 6.15 11.65 22.95
CA PHE A 20 7.49 11.05 23.01
C PHE A 20 8.50 11.94 23.71
N LEU A 21 9.60 11.32 24.15
CA LEU A 21 10.76 12.01 24.73
C LEU A 21 11.88 12.07 23.69
N ILE A 22 12.46 13.25 23.50
CA ILE A 22 13.56 13.48 22.55
C ILE A 22 14.88 13.19 23.26
N TYR A 23 15.54 12.08 22.91
CA TYR A 23 16.74 11.55 23.54
C TYR A 23 18.00 11.82 22.72
N ASN A 24 19.04 12.35 23.35
CA ASN A 24 20.35 12.54 22.74
C ASN A 24 21.26 11.33 23.01
N LYS A 25 21.69 10.63 21.96
CA LYS A 25 22.53 9.43 22.11
C LYS A 25 23.92 9.73 22.65
N ALA A 26 24.51 10.87 22.29
CA ALA A 26 25.88 11.23 22.69
C ALA A 26 25.97 11.54 24.18
N ASN A 27 25.02 12.35 24.68
CA ASN A 27 25.05 12.82 26.06
C ASN A 27 24.22 11.92 27.01
N LYS A 28 23.41 11.01 26.48
CA LYS A 28 22.48 10.15 27.23
C LYS A 28 21.44 10.93 28.07
N LEU A 29 21.04 12.11 27.57
CA LEU A 29 20.05 12.99 28.21
C LEU A 29 18.85 13.20 27.31
N CYS A 30 17.71 13.56 27.90
CA CYS A 30 16.48 13.92 27.21
C CYS A 30 16.25 15.42 27.20
N LEU A 31 15.55 15.90 26.18
CA LEU A 31 15.11 17.27 26.09
C LEU A 31 14.07 17.58 27.16
N GLN A 32 14.17 18.74 27.79
CA GLN A 32 13.28 19.22 28.83
C GLN A 32 12.96 20.69 28.61
N ALA A 33 11.67 21.00 28.55
CA ALA A 33 11.15 22.35 28.50
C ALA A 33 10.32 22.65 29.76
N SER A 34 10.92 23.36 30.72
CA SER A 34 10.24 23.75 31.96
C SER A 34 9.71 25.19 31.93
N VAL A 35 10.36 26.06 31.13
CA VAL A 35 9.96 27.46 30.88
C VAL A 35 10.17 27.76 29.40
N ALA A 36 9.41 28.72 28.84
CA ALA A 36 9.40 28.96 27.41
C ALA A 36 10.77 29.41 26.85
N GLN A 37 11.51 30.20 27.63
CA GLN A 37 12.81 30.77 27.26
C GLN A 37 13.99 29.82 27.48
N SER A 38 13.76 28.63 28.06
CA SER A 38 14.84 27.68 28.33
C SER A 38 14.41 26.25 28.05
N VAL A 39 14.90 25.74 26.92
CA VAL A 39 14.81 24.33 26.52
C VAL A 39 16.22 23.75 26.65
N ARG A 40 16.37 22.75 27.52
CA ARG A 40 17.68 22.20 27.91
C ARG A 40 17.64 20.68 27.97
N THR A 41 18.78 20.04 28.19
CA THR A 41 18.84 18.58 28.41
C THR A 41 18.85 18.22 29.89
N ALA A 42 18.23 17.10 30.26
CA ALA A 42 18.19 16.56 31.61
C ALA A 42 18.08 15.02 31.60
N THR A 43 18.21 14.38 32.76
CA THR A 43 18.01 12.94 32.90
C THR A 43 16.62 12.52 32.43
N CYS A 44 16.53 11.44 31.67
CA CYS A 44 15.28 10.97 31.07
C CYS A 44 14.32 10.37 32.11
N HIS A 45 13.09 10.88 32.16
CA HIS A 45 12.02 10.39 33.02
C HIS A 45 10.70 10.36 32.23
N GLN A 46 10.18 9.16 31.96
CA GLN A 46 9.02 8.96 31.08
C GLN A 46 7.74 9.63 31.59
N ASP A 47 7.57 9.73 32.91
CA ASP A 47 6.41 10.37 33.56
C ASP A 47 6.55 11.90 33.67
N ASN A 48 7.70 12.48 33.29
CA ASN A 48 7.90 13.92 33.39
C ASN A 48 7.29 14.65 32.19
N GLU A 49 6.13 15.28 32.40
CA GLU A 49 5.43 16.11 31.42
C GLU A 49 6.32 17.17 30.75
N SER A 50 7.33 17.69 31.45
CA SER A 50 8.25 18.71 30.90
C SER A 50 9.18 18.15 29.82
N GLN A 51 9.27 16.82 29.68
CA GLN A 51 10.08 16.13 28.69
C GLN A 51 9.24 15.54 27.55
N LYS A 52 7.91 15.64 27.63
CA LYS A 52 7.00 15.14 26.62
C LYS A 52 6.83 16.16 25.49
N PHE A 53 7.06 15.69 24.27
CA PHE A 53 6.85 16.41 23.03
C PHE A 53 5.94 15.62 22.11
N ARG A 54 5.37 16.29 21.12
CA ARG A 54 4.60 15.65 20.05
C ARG A 54 4.68 16.47 18.77
N TRP A 55 4.49 15.79 17.65
CA TRP A 55 4.22 16.46 16.38
C TRP A 55 2.76 16.95 16.38
N ILE A 56 2.55 18.17 15.90
CA ILE A 56 1.21 18.76 15.71
C ILE A 56 0.91 19.10 14.24
N THR A 57 1.95 19.09 13.42
CA THR A 57 1.92 19.09 11.94
C THR A 57 3.10 18.25 11.48
N ASP A 58 3.23 18.01 10.18
CA ASP A 58 4.38 17.29 9.59
C ASP A 58 5.74 17.96 9.86
N HIS A 59 5.75 19.19 10.36
CA HIS A 59 6.95 20.02 10.51
C HIS A 59 7.00 20.78 11.84
N GLN A 60 5.99 20.74 12.71
CA GLN A 60 6.00 21.42 14.01
C GLN A 60 6.02 20.45 15.19
N VAL A 61 6.94 20.70 16.12
CA VAL A 61 7.07 19.96 17.38
C VAL A 61 6.63 20.85 18.54
N MET A 62 5.67 20.36 19.33
CA MET A 62 5.12 21.07 20.48
C MET A 62 5.58 20.42 21.80
N SER A 63 5.87 21.25 22.80
CA SER A 63 5.99 20.82 24.20
C SER A 63 4.61 20.57 24.80
N VAL A 64 4.35 19.36 25.30
CA VAL A 64 3.05 18.98 25.88
C VAL A 64 2.73 19.82 27.12
N LYS A 65 3.68 19.96 28.04
CA LYS A 65 3.49 20.75 29.27
C LYS A 65 3.19 22.22 29.02
N LEU A 66 3.95 22.84 28.11
CA LEU A 66 3.89 24.29 27.91
C LEU A 66 2.93 24.71 26.80
N ARG A 67 2.54 23.79 25.91
CA ARG A 67 1.62 24.02 24.78
C ARG A 67 2.15 25.10 23.82
N LEU A 68 3.46 25.07 23.64
CA LEU A 68 4.21 25.97 22.77
C LEU A 68 5.09 25.12 21.84
N CYS A 69 5.40 25.68 20.68
CA CYS A 69 6.15 25.02 19.63
C CYS A 69 7.63 25.37 19.69
N LEU A 70 8.48 24.38 19.42
CA LEU A 70 9.91 24.59 19.25
C LEU A 70 10.15 25.47 18.02
N GLY A 71 10.93 26.52 18.21
CA GLY A 71 11.28 27.44 17.14
C GLY A 71 12.48 28.30 17.49
N VAL A 72 12.83 29.17 16.55
CA VAL A 72 13.97 30.07 16.64
C VAL A 72 13.57 31.52 16.32
N LEU A 73 14.37 32.48 16.77
CA LEU A 73 14.18 33.89 16.42
C LEU A 73 14.75 34.23 15.02
N SER A 74 15.82 33.55 14.62
CA SER A 74 16.48 33.67 13.31
C SER A 74 17.10 32.33 12.91
N LYS A 75 17.22 32.07 11.60
CA LYS A 75 17.89 30.89 11.04
C LYS A 75 19.40 31.13 10.92
N GLU A 76 20.05 31.36 12.05
CA GLU A 76 21.50 31.63 12.12
C GLU A 76 22.22 30.56 12.95
N ASP A 77 23.52 30.36 12.68
CA ASP A 77 24.35 29.48 13.49
C ASP A 77 24.40 29.99 14.94
N GLN A 78 24.32 29.07 15.91
CA GLN A 78 24.27 29.34 17.35
C GLN A 78 23.01 30.05 17.85
N ALA A 79 21.99 30.24 17.01
CA ALA A 79 20.70 30.75 17.46
C ALA A 79 20.09 29.80 18.52
N VAL A 80 19.63 30.36 19.63
CA VAL A 80 19.03 29.60 20.73
C VAL A 80 17.65 29.11 20.31
N ILE A 81 17.36 27.84 20.58
CA ILE A 81 16.05 27.23 20.31
C ILE A 81 15.20 27.36 21.57
N THR A 82 14.05 28.01 21.44
CA THR A 82 13.11 28.25 22.53
C THR A 82 11.70 27.84 22.13
N LEU A 83 10.74 28.07 23.01
CA LEU A 83 9.34 27.79 22.75
C LEU A 83 8.56 29.06 22.43
N HIS A 84 7.77 29.00 21.37
CA HIS A 84 6.95 30.10 20.85
C HIS A 84 5.49 29.66 20.71
N PRO A 85 4.52 30.60 20.69
CA PRO A 85 3.15 30.28 20.30
C PRO A 85 3.14 29.55 18.96
N CYS A 86 2.46 28.40 18.90
CA CYS A 86 2.41 27.58 17.71
C CYS A 86 1.74 28.35 16.58
N ASN A 87 2.48 28.59 15.50
CA ASN A 87 1.99 29.27 14.32
C ASN A 87 2.30 28.45 13.08
N GLN A 88 1.27 27.89 12.45
CA GLN A 88 1.42 27.01 11.28
C GLN A 88 2.04 27.71 10.07
N THR A 89 1.97 29.05 9.98
CA THR A 89 2.54 29.82 8.86
C THR A 89 3.98 30.29 9.12
N SER A 90 4.56 29.97 10.29
CA SER A 90 5.90 30.44 10.68
C SER A 90 6.97 29.42 10.31
N ASP A 91 7.75 29.74 9.29
CA ASP A 91 8.87 28.92 8.82
C ASP A 91 10.03 28.81 9.84
N LEU A 92 10.02 29.66 10.87
CA LEU A 92 10.92 29.60 12.02
C LEU A 92 10.56 28.50 13.04
N GLN A 93 9.44 27.80 12.83
CA GLN A 93 8.98 26.66 13.63
C GLN A 93 8.91 25.37 12.82
N TRP A 94 9.32 25.40 11.55
CA TRP A 94 9.26 24.26 10.65
C TRP A 94 10.56 23.48 10.72
N TRP A 95 10.46 22.20 11.07
CA TRP A 95 11.57 21.29 11.22
C TRP A 95 11.51 20.20 10.16
N ASP A 96 12.64 19.97 9.51
CA ASP A 96 12.85 18.89 8.55
C ASP A 96 13.76 17.82 9.15
N CYS A 97 13.48 16.58 8.77
CA CYS A 97 14.30 15.45 9.10
C CYS A 97 15.38 15.23 8.04
N ARG A 98 16.65 15.37 8.41
CA ARG A 98 17.80 15.06 7.56
C ARG A 98 18.44 13.75 8.04
N ASN A 99 18.63 12.78 7.16
CA ASN A 99 19.22 11.47 7.49
C ASN A 99 18.59 10.83 8.75
N GLU A 100 17.26 11.00 8.89
CA GLU A 100 16.36 10.50 9.94
C GLU A 100 16.61 10.99 11.39
N SER A 101 17.86 11.13 11.81
CA SER A 101 18.26 11.42 13.20
C SER A 101 18.64 12.86 13.47
N LEU A 102 18.74 13.66 12.40
CA LEU A 102 19.07 15.07 12.49
C LEU A 102 17.80 15.86 12.26
N LEU A 103 17.39 16.58 13.30
CA LEU A 103 16.34 17.58 13.18
C LEU A 103 16.97 18.90 12.74
N ALA A 104 16.63 19.38 11.55
CA ALA A 104 17.10 20.64 11.01
C ALA A 104 15.95 21.63 10.87
N ILE A 105 16.25 22.93 10.93
CA ILE A 105 15.24 23.93 10.57
C ILE A 105 14.99 23.86 9.05
N GLN A 106 13.72 23.92 8.63
CA GLN A 106 13.34 23.76 7.23
C GLN A 106 13.95 24.87 6.35
N GLY A 107 14.52 24.44 5.22
CA GLY A 107 15.19 25.31 4.24
C GLY A 107 16.68 25.57 4.49
N GLU A 108 17.24 25.21 5.65
CA GLU A 108 18.64 25.48 5.99
C GLU A 108 19.34 24.24 6.59
N ASP A 109 20.66 24.12 6.41
CA ASP A 109 21.48 23.05 7.02
C ASP A 109 21.94 23.45 8.44
N LEU A 110 20.96 23.81 9.28
CA LEU A 110 21.16 24.17 10.69
C LEU A 110 20.42 23.18 11.59
N PHE A 111 21.18 22.48 12.43
CA PHE A 111 20.68 21.31 13.16
C PHE A 111 20.45 21.60 14.65
N LEU A 112 19.40 20.98 15.20
CA LEU A 112 19.11 20.98 16.63
C LEU A 112 20.28 20.32 17.37
N SER A 113 20.90 21.07 18.28
CA SER A 113 22.10 20.66 19.00
C SER A 113 21.97 20.91 20.50
N PRO A 114 22.56 20.06 21.36
CA PRO A 114 22.73 20.40 22.76
C PRO A 114 23.68 21.61 22.90
N GLY A 115 23.50 22.39 23.97
CA GLY A 115 24.36 23.52 24.28
C GLY A 115 25.81 23.11 24.62
N ASN A 116 26.66 24.10 24.91
CA ASN A 116 28.09 23.88 25.12
C ASN A 116 28.38 23.10 26.41
N ARG A 117 27.64 23.39 27.48
CA ARG A 117 27.72 22.76 28.79
C ARG A 117 26.47 21.93 29.06
N GLU A 118 26.61 20.95 29.97
CA GLU A 118 25.47 20.28 30.56
C GLU A 118 24.55 21.37 31.17
N TYR A 119 23.26 21.38 30.82
CA TYR A 119 22.25 22.40 31.17
C TYR A 119 22.16 23.68 30.32
N ASP A 120 23.05 23.92 29.36
CA ASP A 120 22.87 25.03 28.42
C ASP A 120 21.62 24.82 27.56
N ASN A 121 21.04 25.92 27.08
CA ASN A 121 19.94 25.85 26.13
C ASN A 121 20.37 25.12 24.85
N ILE A 122 19.41 24.41 24.26
CA ILE A 122 19.58 23.88 22.91
C ILE A 122 19.71 25.02 21.90
N MET A 123 20.48 24.79 20.85
CA MET A 123 20.81 25.80 19.85
C MET A 123 20.94 25.20 18.46
N LEU A 124 20.75 26.03 17.43
CA LEU A 124 21.09 25.68 16.06
C LEU A 124 22.61 25.60 15.91
N ARG A 125 23.10 24.60 15.19
CA ARG A 125 24.49 24.56 14.76
C ARG A 125 24.66 24.20 13.30
N LYS A 126 25.68 24.82 12.71
CA LYS A 126 26.22 24.46 11.42
C LYS A 126 27.20 23.29 11.56
N GLY A 127 27.08 22.34 10.65
CA GLY A 127 27.98 21.17 10.58
C GLY A 127 27.52 19.97 11.40
N PHE A 128 27.86 18.79 10.91
CA PHE A 128 27.46 17.52 11.50
C PHE A 128 28.39 17.11 12.65
N SER A 129 27.80 16.82 13.81
CA SER A 129 28.49 16.19 14.94
C SER A 129 27.67 15.03 15.51
N ALA A 130 28.32 14.09 16.20
CA ALA A 130 27.61 13.01 16.88
C ALA A 130 26.56 13.50 17.91
N LYS A 131 26.70 14.76 18.38
CA LYS A 131 25.77 15.41 19.30
C LYS A 131 24.45 15.83 18.65
N ASN A 132 24.37 15.83 17.32
CA ASN A 132 23.16 16.17 16.58
C ASN A 132 22.19 14.99 16.42
N ASN A 133 22.57 13.79 16.88
CA ASN A 133 21.76 12.59 16.71
C ASN A 133 20.72 12.45 17.82
N TRP A 134 19.45 12.63 17.44
CA TRP A 134 18.29 12.53 18.34
C TRP A 134 17.43 11.32 18.01
N LYS A 135 16.91 10.67 19.04
CA LYS A 135 16.06 9.48 18.96
C LYS A 135 14.86 9.58 19.90
N ILE A 136 13.90 8.68 19.74
CA ILE A 136 12.81 8.54 20.70
C ILE A 136 13.29 7.66 21.86
N TYR A 137 13.19 8.20 23.08
CA TYR A 137 13.61 7.48 24.28
C TYR A 137 12.91 6.12 24.42
N GLY A 138 13.65 5.08 24.80
CA GLY A 138 13.10 3.74 25.01
C GLY A 138 12.84 2.93 23.73
N THR A 139 13.17 3.46 22.55
CA THR A 139 12.96 2.79 21.26
C THR A 139 14.23 2.76 20.42
N THR A 140 14.31 1.86 19.43
CA THR A 140 15.33 1.92 18.37
C THR A 140 15.03 3.00 17.33
N ASP A 141 13.77 3.46 17.32
CA ASP A 141 13.18 4.41 16.41
C ASP A 141 13.88 5.77 16.45
N VAL A 142 13.90 6.41 15.30
CA VAL A 142 14.50 7.73 15.12
C VAL A 142 13.42 8.79 15.33
N LEU A 143 13.79 10.02 15.71
CA LEU A 143 12.82 11.09 16.02
C LEU A 143 11.76 11.28 14.93
N CYS A 144 12.15 11.07 13.68
CA CYS A 144 11.35 11.29 12.50
C CYS A 144 10.58 10.06 12.00
N SER A 145 10.65 8.92 12.69
CA SER A 145 9.85 7.74 12.31
C SER A 145 8.43 7.79 12.85
N HIS A 146 8.15 8.65 13.84
CA HIS A 146 6.79 8.98 14.29
C HIS A 146 6.44 10.33 13.68
N GLY A 147 5.70 10.32 12.56
CA GLY A 147 5.19 11.53 11.93
C GLY A 147 3.94 12.05 12.65
N TYR A 148 3.48 13.24 12.24
CA TYR A 148 2.14 13.70 12.59
C TYR A 148 1.09 12.88 11.85
N GLU A 149 0.03 12.52 12.55
CA GLU A 149 -1.16 11.95 11.95
C GLU A 149 -2.36 12.81 12.35
N GLU A 150 -3.05 13.36 11.35
CA GLU A 150 -4.26 14.15 11.53
C GLU A 150 -5.33 13.33 12.25
N THR A 151 -5.91 13.82 13.33
CA THR A 151 -7.01 13.13 14.03
C THR A 151 -8.35 13.66 13.53
N PHE A 152 -9.05 12.88 12.70
CA PHE A 152 -10.34 13.30 12.14
C PHE A 152 -11.44 13.21 13.20
N THR A 153 -12.24 14.27 13.32
CA THR A 153 -13.31 14.31 14.32
C THR A 153 -14.57 13.58 13.85
N LEU A 154 -15.37 13.14 14.80
CA LEU A 154 -16.69 12.54 14.59
C LEU A 154 -17.78 13.50 15.09
N LEU A 155 -18.94 13.50 14.43
CA LEU A 155 -20.08 14.39 14.76
C LEU A 155 -19.63 15.86 14.90
N GLY A 156 -20.31 16.62 15.76
CA GLY A 156 -19.96 18.02 16.05
C GLY A 156 -20.39 18.97 14.93
N ASN A 157 -19.80 20.16 14.91
CA ASN A 157 -20.17 21.21 13.94
C ASN A 157 -19.03 21.54 12.96
N ALA A 158 -17.96 20.75 12.97
CA ALA A 158 -16.77 20.93 12.13
C ALA A 158 -16.73 19.99 10.92
N PHE A 159 -17.81 19.24 10.66
CA PHE A 159 -17.95 18.36 9.50
C PHE A 159 -16.79 17.36 9.33
N GLY A 160 -16.30 16.82 10.44
CA GLY A 160 -15.20 15.85 10.47
C GLY A 160 -13.79 16.45 10.28
N ALA A 161 -13.65 17.78 10.32
CA ALA A 161 -12.33 18.43 10.24
C ALA A 161 -11.35 17.88 11.30
N PRO A 162 -10.05 17.80 10.99
CA PRO A 162 -9.07 17.26 11.91
C PRO A 162 -8.87 18.18 13.13
N CYS A 163 -8.49 17.58 14.26
CA CYS A 163 -8.13 18.32 15.46
C CYS A 163 -6.93 19.24 15.23
N VAL A 164 -7.01 20.47 15.74
CA VAL A 164 -5.90 21.42 15.78
C VAL A 164 -5.33 21.46 17.19
N PHE A 165 -4.05 21.11 17.33
CA PHE A 165 -3.36 21.16 18.62
C PHE A 165 -2.21 22.18 18.58
N PRO A 166 -2.02 22.99 19.65
CA PRO A 166 -2.94 23.15 20.77
C PRO A 166 -4.15 24.01 20.38
N PHE A 167 -5.27 23.88 21.08
CA PHE A 167 -6.45 24.76 20.92
C PHE A 167 -6.84 25.44 22.23
N LEU A 168 -7.40 26.65 22.13
CA LEU A 168 -7.86 27.45 23.25
C LEU A 168 -9.35 27.18 23.56
N TYR A 169 -9.65 26.78 24.79
CA TYR A 169 -11.03 26.65 25.30
C TYR A 169 -11.12 27.19 26.73
N ASN A 170 -12.11 28.02 26.99
CA ASN A 170 -12.35 28.71 28.26
C ASN A 170 -11.07 29.37 28.81
N LYS A 171 -10.33 30.05 27.91
CA LYS A 171 -9.02 30.70 28.19
C LYS A 171 -7.91 29.75 28.64
N GLN A 172 -8.08 28.45 28.44
CA GLN A 172 -7.08 27.42 28.73
C GLN A 172 -6.69 26.69 27.45
N TRP A 173 -5.38 26.47 27.25
CA TRP A 173 -4.88 25.74 26.10
C TRP A 173 -4.88 24.23 26.36
N TYR A 174 -5.30 23.46 25.36
CA TYR A 174 -5.35 22.00 25.37
C TYR A 174 -4.43 21.44 24.29
N SER A 175 -3.62 20.46 24.64
CA SER A 175 -2.65 19.80 23.75
C SER A 175 -3.17 18.48 23.16
N GLU A 176 -4.31 18.01 23.67
CA GLU A 176 -4.91 16.70 23.39
C GLU A 176 -6.43 16.83 23.48
N CYS A 177 -7.14 15.76 23.10
CA CYS A 177 -8.58 15.70 23.28
C CYS A 177 -8.94 15.78 24.77
N THR A 178 -10.03 16.46 25.08
CA THR A 178 -10.44 16.73 26.46
C THR A 178 -11.93 16.47 26.64
N ASP A 179 -12.35 16.13 27.85
CA ASP A 179 -13.75 16.08 28.29
C ASP A 179 -14.18 17.39 28.99
N ALA A 180 -13.30 18.40 29.05
CA ALA A 180 -13.57 19.67 29.70
C ALA A 180 -14.84 20.32 29.14
N GLY A 181 -15.66 20.86 30.05
CA GLY A 181 -16.96 21.43 29.70
C GLY A 181 -18.08 20.41 29.47
N ARG A 182 -17.81 19.11 29.65
CA ARG A 182 -18.79 18.03 29.51
C ARG A 182 -18.84 17.15 30.76
N THR A 183 -19.94 16.42 30.92
CA THR A 183 -20.16 15.48 32.04
C THR A 183 -20.42 14.06 31.57
N ASP A 184 -20.49 13.82 30.26
CA ASP A 184 -20.76 12.53 29.64
C ASP A 184 -19.48 11.75 29.29
N GLY A 185 -18.30 12.31 29.58
CA GLY A 185 -17.00 11.69 29.36
C GLY A 185 -16.60 11.57 27.88
N TRP A 186 -17.28 12.26 26.97
CA TRP A 186 -16.88 12.32 25.56
C TRP A 186 -15.68 13.23 25.38
N LEU A 187 -14.61 12.69 24.79
CA LEU A 187 -13.43 13.46 24.43
C LEU A 187 -13.68 14.23 23.14
N TRP A 188 -13.36 15.52 23.14
CA TRP A 188 -13.49 16.41 22.00
C TRP A 188 -12.24 17.27 21.80
N CYS A 189 -12.11 17.86 20.62
CA CYS A 189 -11.04 18.78 20.29
C CYS A 189 -11.57 19.99 19.50
N GLY A 190 -10.87 21.12 19.62
CA GLY A 190 -11.03 22.23 18.69
C GLY A 190 -10.51 21.85 17.30
N THR A 191 -11.22 22.27 16.26
CA THR A 191 -10.78 22.13 14.85
C THR A 191 -10.19 23.43 14.30
N THR A 192 -10.08 24.43 15.16
CA THR A 192 -9.32 25.68 14.97
C THR A 192 -8.49 25.94 16.23
N ALA A 193 -7.51 26.84 16.12
CA ALA A 193 -6.63 27.15 17.25
C ALA A 193 -7.35 27.91 18.39
N ASP A 194 -8.38 28.70 18.07
CA ASP A 194 -9.17 29.47 19.03
C ASP A 194 -10.64 29.04 19.01
N TYR A 195 -10.97 28.00 19.78
CA TYR A 195 -12.35 27.54 19.88
C TYR A 195 -13.25 28.55 20.60
N ASP A 196 -12.73 29.35 21.55
CA ASP A 196 -13.52 30.36 22.25
C ASP A 196 -14.12 31.38 21.28
N THR A 197 -13.38 31.70 20.21
CA THR A 197 -13.83 32.59 19.13
C THR A 197 -14.61 31.84 18.04
N ASP A 198 -14.06 30.76 17.49
CA ASP A 198 -14.60 30.12 16.28
C ASP A 198 -15.74 29.12 16.57
N GLN A 199 -15.77 28.57 17.78
CA GLN A 199 -16.72 27.57 18.25
C GLN A 199 -16.82 26.32 17.34
N ARG A 200 -15.72 25.95 16.67
CA ARG A 200 -15.64 24.78 15.79
C ARG A 200 -14.99 23.59 16.49
N TYR A 201 -15.75 22.51 16.63
CA TYR A 201 -15.28 21.30 17.32
C TYR A 201 -15.84 20.01 16.71
N GLY A 202 -15.24 18.90 17.12
CA GLY A 202 -15.81 17.58 16.96
C GLY A 202 -15.25 16.60 17.99
N PHE A 203 -15.78 15.38 18.00
CA PHE A 203 -15.42 14.36 18.98
C PHE A 203 -14.26 13.51 18.50
N CYS A 204 -13.36 13.18 19.41
CA CYS A 204 -12.19 12.39 19.07
C CYS A 204 -12.52 10.90 18.99
N PRO A 205 -11.97 10.16 18.01
CA PRO A 205 -12.21 8.74 17.80
C PRO A 205 -11.50 7.82 18.83
N LEU A 206 -11.24 8.31 20.05
CA LEU A 206 -10.33 7.69 21.04
C LEU A 206 -11.02 6.77 22.03
N ASN A 207 -12.30 7.01 22.30
CA ASN A 207 -13.07 6.16 23.19
C ASN A 207 -13.94 5.23 22.36
N ASP A 208 -13.74 3.92 22.53
CA ASP A 208 -14.61 2.85 22.02
C ASP A 208 -15.96 2.85 22.77
N GLN A 209 -16.53 4.04 23.02
CA GLN A 209 -17.91 4.17 23.45
C GLN A 209 -18.76 3.65 22.29
N ASP A 210 -19.32 2.46 22.50
CA ASP A 210 -20.11 1.65 21.55
C ASP A 210 -21.39 2.36 21.03
N THR A 211 -21.57 3.65 21.32
CA THR A 211 -22.74 4.46 20.97
C THR A 211 -22.70 4.99 19.54
N THR A 212 -21.51 5.22 18.95
CA THR A 212 -21.38 5.66 17.55
C THR A 212 -21.43 4.51 16.55
N TRP A 213 -21.29 3.27 17.03
CA TRP A 213 -21.26 2.07 16.21
C TRP A 213 -22.59 1.33 16.33
N THR A 214 -23.16 0.95 15.20
CA THR A 214 -24.31 0.05 15.13
C THR A 214 -23.82 -1.37 14.84
N THR A 215 -24.25 -2.34 15.65
CA THR A 215 -23.86 -3.75 15.46
C THR A 215 -24.97 -4.51 14.76
N ASP A 216 -24.64 -5.21 13.67
CA ASP A 216 -25.50 -6.23 13.09
C ASP A 216 -25.48 -7.47 14.00
N LEU A 217 -26.61 -7.76 14.64
CA LEU A 217 -26.76 -8.86 15.58
C LEU A 217 -26.59 -10.24 14.94
N LEU A 218 -26.74 -10.36 13.62
CA LEU A 218 -26.58 -11.64 12.91
C LEU A 218 -25.10 -11.95 12.66
N THR A 219 -24.34 -10.97 12.18
CA THR A 219 -22.96 -11.16 11.75
C THR A 219 -21.92 -10.69 12.77
N ASN A 220 -22.37 -9.97 13.80
CA ASN A 220 -21.54 -9.29 14.79
C ASN A 220 -20.53 -8.29 14.14
N ILE A 221 -20.87 -7.79 12.96
CA ILE A 221 -20.12 -6.73 12.27
C ILE A 221 -20.63 -5.38 12.79
N ARG A 222 -19.72 -4.43 13.00
CA ARG A 222 -20.04 -3.09 13.46
C ARG A 222 -19.88 -2.07 12.33
N TYR A 223 -20.81 -1.14 12.24
CA TYR A 223 -20.82 -0.05 11.25
C TYR A 223 -20.91 1.31 11.95
N GLN A 224 -20.17 2.30 11.46
CA GLN A 224 -20.28 3.70 11.90
C GLN A 224 -20.62 4.55 10.68
N ILE A 225 -21.75 5.26 10.73
CA ILE A 225 -22.27 6.07 9.61
C ILE A 225 -22.07 7.54 9.95
N ASN A 226 -21.12 8.18 9.26
CA ASN A 226 -20.70 9.56 9.52
C ASN A 226 -21.35 10.52 8.51
N LEU A 227 -22.66 10.75 8.66
CA LEU A 227 -23.47 11.57 7.75
C LEU A 227 -23.11 13.05 7.74
N GLU A 228 -22.76 13.58 8.91
CA GLU A 228 -22.47 15.01 9.12
C GLU A 228 -21.04 15.38 8.69
N SER A 229 -20.24 14.43 8.22
CA SER A 229 -18.86 14.69 7.80
C SER A 229 -18.78 15.11 6.34
N ALA A 230 -17.72 15.86 6.00
CA ALA A 230 -17.43 16.31 4.64
C ALA A 230 -15.95 16.06 4.31
N LEU A 231 -15.59 14.78 4.17
CA LEU A 231 -14.22 14.33 3.93
C LEU A 231 -14.04 13.79 2.50
N THR A 232 -12.82 13.93 1.97
CA THR A 232 -12.41 13.20 0.76
C THR A 232 -12.37 11.69 1.03
N TRP A 233 -12.39 10.87 -0.02
CA TRP A 233 -12.33 9.42 0.13
C TRP A 233 -11.10 8.96 0.95
N HIS A 234 -9.93 9.55 0.67
CA HIS A 234 -8.69 9.23 1.39
C HIS A 234 -8.71 9.68 2.86
N GLN A 235 -9.31 10.85 3.16
CA GLN A 235 -9.47 11.32 4.55
C GLN A 235 -10.47 10.45 5.32
N ALA A 236 -11.60 10.09 4.70
CA ALA A 236 -12.59 9.19 5.27
C ALA A 236 -11.98 7.82 5.61
N ARG A 237 -11.12 7.28 4.72
CA ARG A 237 -10.35 6.06 4.97
C ARG A 237 -9.49 6.17 6.21
N LYS A 238 -8.67 7.23 6.31
CA LYS A 238 -7.81 7.47 7.49
C LYS A 238 -8.63 7.56 8.77
N SER A 239 -9.77 8.24 8.75
CA SER A 239 -10.67 8.31 9.90
C SER A 239 -11.20 6.94 10.35
N CYS A 240 -11.50 6.02 9.41
CA CYS A 240 -11.86 4.65 9.76
C CYS A 240 -10.67 3.86 10.33
N GLN A 241 -9.49 3.99 9.72
CA GLN A 241 -8.26 3.30 10.15
C GLN A 241 -7.85 3.68 11.57
N GLN A 242 -8.00 4.96 11.94
CA GLN A 242 -7.77 5.48 13.30
C GLN A 242 -8.65 4.80 14.37
N GLN A 243 -9.73 4.16 13.96
CA GLN A 243 -10.69 3.45 14.82
C GLN A 243 -10.56 1.93 14.74
N ASN A 244 -9.43 1.42 14.20
CA ASN A 244 -9.22 0.00 13.91
C ASN A 244 -10.32 -0.60 13.00
N ALA A 245 -10.79 0.21 12.06
CA ALA A 245 -11.79 -0.14 11.07
C ALA A 245 -11.26 0.17 9.66
N GLU A 246 -12.08 -0.13 8.65
CA GLU A 246 -11.79 0.27 7.28
C GLU A 246 -13.07 0.88 6.67
N LEU A 247 -12.95 1.58 5.53
CA LEU A 247 -14.13 1.98 4.78
C LEU A 247 -15.01 0.77 4.46
N LEU A 248 -16.32 1.01 4.42
CA LEU A 248 -17.32 -0.03 4.25
C LEU A 248 -17.04 -0.91 3.02
N SER A 249 -16.92 -2.22 3.25
CA SER A 249 -17.03 -3.23 2.19
C SER A 249 -18.37 -3.93 2.24
N ILE A 250 -19.00 -4.15 1.08
CA ILE A 250 -20.29 -4.85 0.98
C ILE A 250 -20.06 -6.14 0.19
N THR A 251 -20.05 -7.26 0.90
CA THR A 251 -19.68 -8.57 0.34
C THR A 251 -20.85 -9.54 0.24
N ASP A 252 -21.97 -9.19 0.85
CA ASP A 252 -23.17 -10.04 0.91
C ASP A 252 -24.47 -9.23 0.72
N ILE A 253 -25.50 -9.91 0.21
CA ILE A 253 -26.83 -9.33 -0.01
C ILE A 253 -27.48 -8.93 1.31
N HIS A 254 -27.31 -9.72 2.38
CA HIS A 254 -27.82 -9.38 3.72
C HIS A 254 -27.25 -8.04 4.20
N GLU A 255 -25.93 -7.86 4.04
CA GLU A 255 -25.23 -6.64 4.42
C GLU A 255 -25.79 -5.43 3.66
N GLN A 256 -26.00 -5.56 2.34
CA GLN A 256 -26.61 -4.49 1.53
C GLN A 256 -28.03 -4.13 1.99
N ILE A 257 -28.86 -5.12 2.37
CA ILE A 257 -30.22 -4.88 2.87
C ILE A 257 -30.17 -4.18 4.22
N HIS A 258 -29.30 -4.62 5.12
CA HIS A 258 -29.11 -4.01 6.43
C HIS A 258 -28.68 -2.54 6.31
N LEU A 259 -27.67 -2.26 5.49
CA LEU A 259 -27.18 -0.91 5.23
C LEU A 259 -28.26 -0.01 4.62
N LYS A 260 -29.03 -0.54 3.67
CA LYS A 260 -30.15 0.20 3.06
C LYS A 260 -31.15 0.65 4.12
N ALA A 261 -31.47 -0.20 5.09
CA ALA A 261 -32.38 0.15 6.20
C ALA A 261 -31.75 1.21 7.12
N LEU A 262 -30.45 1.12 7.39
CA LEU A 262 -29.74 2.11 8.22
C LEU A 262 -29.65 3.49 7.55
N THR A 263 -29.64 3.55 6.22
CA THR A 263 -29.51 4.81 5.44
C THR A 263 -30.82 5.28 4.80
N GLU A 264 -31.97 4.70 5.17
CA GLU A 264 -33.24 4.97 4.47
C GLU A 264 -33.73 6.43 4.61
N ASN A 265 -33.43 7.08 5.74
CA ASN A 265 -33.88 8.44 6.05
C ASN A 265 -32.82 9.51 5.73
N THR A 266 -31.87 9.20 4.86
CA THR A 266 -30.75 10.07 4.53
C THR A 266 -30.75 10.35 3.03
N ASP A 267 -30.47 11.58 2.63
CA ASP A 267 -30.46 11.98 1.21
C ASP A 267 -29.04 12.19 0.65
N SER A 268 -28.01 12.09 1.49
CA SER A 268 -26.62 12.33 1.10
C SER A 268 -25.89 11.04 0.72
N ALA A 269 -25.16 11.06 -0.39
CA ALA A 269 -24.26 9.97 -0.78
C ALA A 269 -23.09 9.83 0.21
N LEU A 270 -22.66 8.59 0.45
CA LEU A 270 -21.66 8.27 1.46
C LEU A 270 -20.51 7.47 0.84
N TRP A 271 -19.28 7.85 1.17
CA TRP A 271 -18.11 7.09 0.76
C TRP A 271 -18.14 5.66 1.31
N ILE A 272 -17.79 4.73 0.44
CA ILE A 272 -17.57 3.31 0.74
C ILE A 272 -16.20 2.89 0.22
N GLY A 273 -15.71 1.71 0.62
CA GLY A 273 -14.35 1.26 0.33
C GLY A 273 -14.09 0.81 -1.11
N LEU A 274 -15.12 0.78 -1.97
CA LEU A 274 -15.01 0.31 -3.35
C LEU A 274 -14.31 1.37 -4.21
N ASN A 275 -13.23 0.97 -4.89
CA ASN A 275 -12.38 1.89 -5.62
C ASN A 275 -11.70 1.21 -6.83
N ARG A 276 -11.05 2.02 -7.66
CA ARG A 276 -10.17 1.60 -8.77
C ARG A 276 -8.89 2.43 -8.77
N LEU A 277 -8.23 2.47 -7.61
CA LEU A 277 -6.98 3.21 -7.39
C LEU A 277 -5.79 2.53 -8.09
N ASP A 278 -5.81 1.20 -8.19
CA ASP A 278 -4.93 0.47 -9.12
C ASP A 278 -5.45 0.61 -10.55
N LEU A 279 -4.70 1.34 -11.37
CA LEU A 279 -5.09 1.67 -12.74
C LEU A 279 -4.92 0.50 -13.71
N ARG A 280 -4.31 -0.61 -13.28
CA ARG A 280 -4.08 -1.83 -14.06
C ARG A 280 -5.16 -2.89 -13.82
N SER A 281 -5.88 -2.83 -12.71
CA SER A 281 -6.93 -3.79 -12.37
C SER A 281 -8.33 -3.15 -12.34
N GLY A 282 -9.34 -4.00 -12.17
CA GLY A 282 -10.74 -3.61 -12.05
C GLY A 282 -11.09 -2.99 -10.70
N TRP A 283 -12.38 -2.96 -10.39
CA TRP A 283 -12.85 -2.47 -9.10
C TRP A 283 -12.49 -3.43 -7.96
N GLU A 284 -12.10 -2.89 -6.81
CA GLU A 284 -11.76 -3.67 -5.62
C GLU A 284 -12.20 -2.95 -4.33
N TRP A 285 -12.42 -3.73 -3.27
CA TRP A 285 -12.64 -3.15 -1.94
C TRP A 285 -11.31 -2.89 -1.26
N ILE A 286 -11.15 -1.69 -0.74
CA ILE A 286 -10.03 -1.38 0.14
C ILE A 286 -10.08 -2.23 1.41
N GLY A 287 -8.91 -2.60 1.95
CA GLY A 287 -8.81 -3.55 3.07
C GLY A 287 -8.95 -5.03 2.68
N GLY A 288 -8.93 -5.35 1.38
CA GLY A 288 -8.76 -6.73 0.88
C GLY A 288 -10.02 -7.60 0.89
N SER A 289 -11.20 -7.02 1.09
CA SER A 289 -12.47 -7.77 0.94
C SER A 289 -12.71 -8.15 -0.52
N ALA A 290 -13.23 -9.36 -0.78
CA ALA A 290 -13.53 -9.81 -2.14
C ALA A 290 -14.70 -9.04 -2.76
N LEU A 291 -14.52 -8.49 -3.97
CA LEU A 291 -15.61 -7.91 -4.77
C LEU A 291 -16.40 -9.03 -5.46
N ARG A 292 -17.22 -9.73 -4.68
CA ARG A 292 -18.05 -10.86 -5.12
C ARG A 292 -19.53 -10.51 -5.30
N TYR A 293 -19.94 -9.33 -4.85
CA TYR A 293 -21.30 -8.85 -4.92
C TYR A 293 -21.31 -7.49 -5.63
N LEU A 294 -22.27 -7.26 -6.53
CA LEU A 294 -22.41 -6.00 -7.25
C LEU A 294 -23.79 -5.38 -7.04
N ASN A 295 -23.83 -4.09 -6.77
CA ASN A 295 -25.09 -3.33 -6.68
C ASN A 295 -24.98 -1.92 -7.28
N TRP A 296 -24.33 -1.80 -8.43
CA TRP A 296 -24.24 -0.54 -9.16
C TRP A 296 -25.61 0.05 -9.50
N ALA A 297 -25.68 1.38 -9.51
CA ALA A 297 -26.80 2.14 -10.05
C ALA A 297 -26.78 2.09 -11.58
N PRO A 298 -27.94 2.23 -12.26
CA PRO A 298 -27.98 2.34 -13.71
C PRO A 298 -26.99 3.40 -14.23
N GLY A 299 -26.24 3.07 -15.29
CA GLY A 299 -25.21 3.95 -15.85
C GLY A 299 -23.88 3.98 -15.08
N ASN A 300 -23.75 3.18 -14.01
CA ASN A 300 -22.52 3.06 -13.22
C ASN A 300 -21.94 1.63 -13.31
N PRO A 301 -20.61 1.47 -13.21
CA PRO A 301 -19.61 2.53 -13.12
C PRO A 301 -19.51 3.33 -14.44
N SER A 302 -19.52 4.66 -14.33
CA SER A 302 -19.37 5.57 -15.46
C SER A 302 -17.93 5.51 -16.01
N PRO A 303 -17.73 5.62 -17.33
CA PRO A 303 -16.41 5.53 -17.95
C PRO A 303 -15.58 6.81 -17.83
N GLU A 304 -16.07 7.82 -17.11
CA GLU A 304 -15.40 9.12 -17.00
C GLU A 304 -14.04 9.00 -16.28
N PRO A 305 -12.96 9.57 -16.86
CA PRO A 305 -11.64 9.56 -16.22
C PRO A 305 -11.67 10.27 -14.86
N GLY A 306 -11.06 9.66 -13.84
CA GLY A 306 -10.95 10.25 -12.49
C GLY A 306 -12.09 9.89 -11.53
N LYS A 307 -13.22 9.37 -12.02
CA LYS A 307 -14.28 8.80 -11.17
C LYS A 307 -13.94 7.37 -10.73
N ILE A 308 -13.00 7.26 -9.80
CA ILE A 308 -12.40 5.98 -9.38
C ILE A 308 -12.69 5.60 -7.92
N CYS A 309 -13.52 6.37 -7.21
CA CYS A 309 -13.99 6.05 -5.86
C CYS A 309 -15.51 5.88 -5.86
N ALA A 310 -16.03 4.91 -5.11
CA ALA A 310 -17.46 4.65 -5.09
C ALA A 310 -18.15 5.24 -3.86
N VAL A 311 -19.40 5.65 -4.07
CA VAL A 311 -20.34 6.05 -3.04
C VAL A 311 -21.51 5.08 -2.98
N LEU A 312 -22.06 4.87 -1.78
CA LEU A 312 -23.41 4.36 -1.60
C LEU A 312 -24.36 5.55 -1.61
N ASN A 313 -25.34 5.54 -2.52
CA ASN A 313 -26.29 6.64 -2.66
C ASN A 313 -27.69 6.22 -2.17
N PRO A 314 -28.13 6.73 -1.00
CA PRO A 314 -29.47 6.47 -0.47
C PRO A 314 -30.63 6.88 -1.41
N GLU A 315 -30.53 8.01 -2.11
CA GLU A 315 -31.55 8.46 -3.09
C GLU A 315 -31.70 7.45 -4.24
N ALA A 316 -30.60 6.79 -4.61
CA ALA A 316 -30.57 5.70 -5.57
C ALA A 316 -30.93 4.33 -4.95
N LYS A 317 -31.66 4.31 -3.82
CA LYS A 317 -32.04 3.11 -3.05
C LYS A 317 -30.83 2.33 -2.52
N ALA A 318 -29.82 3.06 -2.02
CA ALA A 318 -28.55 2.54 -1.53
C ALA A 318 -27.71 1.77 -2.58
N LYS A 319 -27.89 2.10 -3.86
CA LYS A 319 -27.07 1.59 -4.97
C LYS A 319 -25.76 2.35 -5.09
N TRP A 320 -24.78 1.75 -5.75
CA TRP A 320 -23.42 2.30 -5.84
C TRP A 320 -23.23 3.18 -7.08
N GLN A 321 -22.47 4.26 -6.93
CA GLN A 321 -22.08 5.15 -8.03
C GLN A 321 -20.58 5.46 -7.91
N ASN A 322 -19.90 5.77 -9.01
CA ASN A 322 -18.48 6.15 -8.99
C ASN A 322 -18.28 7.66 -9.22
N TRP A 323 -17.56 8.31 -8.32
CA TRP A 323 -17.37 9.76 -8.24
C TRP A 323 -15.86 10.09 -8.12
N GLU A 324 -15.49 11.37 -8.24
CA GLU A 324 -14.10 11.79 -8.02
C GLU A 324 -13.74 11.69 -6.53
N CYS A 325 -12.60 11.09 -6.21
CA CYS A 325 -12.19 10.83 -4.82
C CYS A 325 -12.02 12.08 -3.95
N ASP A 326 -11.85 13.25 -4.57
CA ASP A 326 -11.65 14.55 -3.91
C ASP A 326 -12.95 15.24 -3.49
N GLN A 327 -14.12 14.67 -3.85
CA GLN A 327 -15.40 15.18 -3.35
C GLN A 327 -15.48 15.04 -1.83
N LYS A 328 -16.10 16.01 -1.16
CA LYS A 328 -16.24 16.01 0.29
C LYS A 328 -17.62 15.51 0.70
N LEU A 329 -17.68 14.29 1.24
CA LEU A 329 -18.93 13.61 1.59
C LEU A 329 -18.85 12.98 2.99
N GLY A 330 -20.01 12.54 3.48
CA GLY A 330 -20.07 11.60 4.59
C GLY A 330 -19.52 10.23 4.19
N TYR A 331 -19.34 9.33 5.16
CA TYR A 331 -18.69 8.04 4.90
C TYR A 331 -19.17 6.97 5.89
N ILE A 332 -18.93 5.70 5.55
CA ILE A 332 -19.26 4.57 6.42
C ILE A 332 -18.00 3.77 6.72
N CYS A 333 -17.73 3.56 8.01
CA CYS A 333 -16.69 2.64 8.47
C CYS A 333 -17.31 1.28 8.82
N LYS A 334 -16.55 0.21 8.56
CA LYS A 334 -16.89 -1.17 8.92
C LYS A 334 -15.77 -1.77 9.76
N ARG A 335 -16.15 -2.37 10.87
CA ARG A 335 -15.24 -3.07 11.79
C ARG A 335 -15.68 -4.51 11.97
N LYS A 336 -14.75 -5.43 11.79
CA LYS A 336 -14.96 -6.87 11.96
C LYS A 336 -13.88 -7.42 12.89
N ASN A 337 -14.27 -8.25 13.85
CA ASN A 337 -13.32 -9.01 14.65
C ASN A 337 -12.71 -10.10 13.77
N VAL A 338 -11.49 -9.85 13.28
CA VAL A 338 -10.75 -10.84 12.47
C VAL A 338 -10.10 -11.85 13.41
N THR A 339 -10.60 -13.09 13.40
CA THR A 339 -9.84 -14.23 13.90
C THR A 339 -8.80 -14.60 12.85
N LEU A 340 -7.54 -14.29 13.13
CA LEU A 340 -6.42 -14.79 12.34
C LEU A 340 -6.42 -16.32 12.41
N VAL A 341 -6.78 -16.98 11.32
CA VAL A 341 -6.57 -18.42 11.20
C VAL A 341 -5.08 -18.62 10.96
N PRO A 342 -4.34 -19.32 11.83
CA PRO A 342 -2.94 -19.59 11.60
C PRO A 342 -2.77 -20.37 10.31
N SER A 343 -1.96 -19.85 9.38
CA SER A 343 -1.56 -20.61 8.20
C SER A 343 -0.79 -21.85 8.67
N GLY A 344 -1.33 -23.02 8.37
CA GLY A 344 -0.82 -24.31 8.82
C GLY A 344 0.56 -24.63 8.24
N ILE A 345 1.32 -25.43 8.99
CA ILE A 345 2.62 -25.96 8.55
C ILE A 345 2.41 -26.85 7.32
N PHE A 346 3.05 -26.48 6.21
CA PHE A 346 2.93 -27.16 4.91
C PHE A 346 3.74 -28.46 4.87
N GLY A 347 3.06 -29.61 4.78
CA GLY A 347 3.68 -30.90 4.46
C GLY A 347 3.90 -31.05 2.94
N SER A 348 4.70 -32.04 2.52
CA SER A 348 4.85 -32.32 1.09
C SER A 348 3.64 -33.12 0.58
N ILE A 349 3.03 -32.65 -0.51
CA ILE A 349 1.86 -33.28 -1.11
C ILE A 349 2.22 -34.04 -2.39
N SER A 350 1.57 -35.18 -2.62
CA SER A 350 1.73 -35.98 -3.85
C SER A 350 0.51 -35.78 -4.76
N CYS A 351 0.76 -35.35 -5.99
CA CYS A 351 -0.26 -35.16 -7.02
C CYS A 351 -0.24 -36.27 -8.08
N PRO A 352 -1.36 -36.53 -8.78
CA PRO A 352 -1.38 -37.44 -9.93
C PRO A 352 -0.49 -36.92 -11.07
N ASP A 353 -0.12 -37.81 -11.99
CA ASP A 353 0.72 -37.44 -13.13
C ASP A 353 0.11 -36.31 -13.98
N GLY A 354 0.94 -35.32 -14.31
CA GLY A 354 0.54 -34.12 -15.05
C GLY A 354 -0.26 -33.09 -14.23
N TRP A 355 -0.37 -33.25 -12.92
CA TRP A 355 -0.90 -32.24 -12.00
C TRP A 355 0.23 -31.57 -11.22
N VAL A 356 0.15 -30.26 -11.04
CA VAL A 356 1.15 -29.46 -10.34
C VAL A 356 0.70 -29.25 -8.88
N PRO A 357 1.52 -29.63 -7.88
CA PRO A 357 1.22 -29.39 -6.47
C PRO A 357 1.41 -27.92 -6.10
N TYR A 358 0.47 -27.37 -5.31
CA TYR A 358 0.65 -26.11 -4.60
C TYR A 358 -0.06 -26.17 -3.26
N VAL A 359 0.71 -25.94 -2.19
CA VAL A 359 0.24 -25.95 -0.80
C VAL A 359 -0.43 -27.29 -0.46
N ASP A 360 -1.75 -27.35 -0.42
CA ASP A 360 -2.57 -28.49 -0.05
C ASP A 360 -3.47 -28.98 -1.20
N HIS A 361 -3.20 -28.54 -2.43
CA HIS A 361 -3.99 -28.84 -3.62
C HIS A 361 -3.12 -29.20 -4.84
N CYS A 362 -3.75 -29.84 -5.82
CA CYS A 362 -3.18 -30.16 -7.12
C CYS A 362 -3.96 -29.43 -8.22
N TYR A 363 -3.25 -28.85 -9.19
CA TYR A 363 -3.83 -28.05 -10.27
C TYR A 363 -3.42 -28.57 -11.63
N LYS A 364 -4.27 -28.34 -12.63
CA LYS A 364 -3.98 -28.69 -14.03
C LYS A 364 -4.75 -27.79 -15.00
N ILE A 365 -4.05 -27.29 -16.02
CA ILE A 365 -4.66 -26.56 -17.13
C ILE A 365 -5.05 -27.55 -18.24
N PHE A 366 -6.26 -27.41 -18.73
CA PHE A 366 -6.75 -28.08 -19.93
C PHE A 366 -6.97 -27.04 -21.02
N ARG A 367 -6.22 -27.17 -22.12
CA ARG A 367 -6.29 -26.24 -23.27
C ARG A 367 -7.40 -26.60 -24.27
N GLU A 368 -8.05 -27.76 -24.09
CA GLU A 368 -9.24 -28.12 -24.84
C GLU A 368 -10.36 -27.13 -24.52
N THR A 369 -10.93 -26.49 -25.55
CA THR A 369 -11.92 -25.44 -25.33
C THR A 369 -13.31 -26.01 -25.11
N LYS A 370 -13.93 -25.72 -23.98
CA LYS A 370 -15.27 -26.18 -23.59
C LYS A 370 -16.11 -25.02 -23.05
N ALA A 371 -17.44 -25.19 -23.08
CA ALA A 371 -18.31 -24.28 -22.32
C ALA A 371 -18.04 -24.44 -20.81
N TRP A 372 -18.33 -23.43 -19.99
CA TRP A 372 -18.00 -23.44 -18.57
C TRP A 372 -18.53 -24.69 -17.84
N LYS A 373 -19.81 -25.03 -18.06
CA LYS A 373 -20.47 -26.21 -17.47
C LYS A 373 -19.83 -27.52 -17.92
N GLU A 374 -19.39 -27.62 -19.17
CA GLU A 374 -18.69 -28.80 -19.70
C GLU A 374 -17.28 -28.92 -19.10
N GLY A 375 -16.57 -27.80 -18.92
CA GLY A 375 -15.30 -27.72 -18.21
C GLY A 375 -15.42 -28.20 -16.76
N LEU A 376 -16.46 -27.74 -16.06
CA LEU A 376 -16.81 -28.21 -14.71
C LEU A 376 -17.01 -29.72 -14.65
N ILE A 377 -17.83 -30.28 -15.54
CA ILE A 377 -18.05 -31.74 -15.62
C ILE A 377 -16.72 -32.47 -15.91
N SER A 378 -15.85 -31.89 -16.75
CA SER A 378 -14.54 -32.47 -17.02
C SER A 378 -13.64 -32.50 -15.77
N CYS A 379 -13.61 -31.42 -14.98
CA CYS A 379 -12.85 -31.41 -13.73
C CYS A 379 -13.42 -32.39 -12.70
N GLN A 380 -14.74 -32.56 -12.64
CA GLN A 380 -15.39 -33.52 -11.75
C GLN A 380 -15.04 -34.97 -12.11
N LYS A 381 -14.96 -35.30 -13.41
CA LYS A 381 -14.47 -36.61 -13.88
C LYS A 381 -13.03 -36.88 -13.42
N GLU A 382 -12.23 -35.84 -13.30
CA GLU A 382 -10.86 -35.87 -12.75
C GLU A 382 -10.81 -35.82 -11.21
N LYS A 383 -11.94 -36.07 -10.51
CA LYS A 383 -12.07 -36.00 -9.05
C LYS A 383 -11.68 -34.64 -8.45
N GLY A 384 -11.88 -33.57 -9.22
CA GLY A 384 -11.67 -32.19 -8.82
C GLY A 384 -12.89 -31.30 -9.10
N ASN A 385 -12.64 -30.01 -9.15
CA ASN A 385 -13.60 -28.99 -9.58
C ASN A 385 -12.87 -27.95 -10.46
N LEU A 386 -13.59 -27.03 -11.09
CA LEU A 386 -12.94 -25.83 -11.63
C LEU A 386 -12.22 -25.09 -10.49
N ALA A 387 -11.07 -24.50 -10.80
CA ALA A 387 -10.20 -23.92 -9.78
C ALA A 387 -10.86 -22.75 -9.04
N SER A 388 -10.87 -22.85 -7.71
CA SER A 388 -11.08 -21.74 -6.77
C SER A 388 -9.76 -21.09 -6.41
N ILE A 389 -9.77 -19.78 -6.16
CA ILE A 389 -8.58 -18.97 -5.82
C ILE A 389 -8.89 -18.14 -4.58
N HIS A 390 -8.08 -18.26 -3.52
CA HIS A 390 -8.40 -17.73 -2.19
C HIS A 390 -7.48 -16.63 -1.67
N ASN A 391 -6.33 -16.43 -2.31
CA ASN A 391 -5.35 -15.41 -1.93
C ASN A 391 -4.42 -15.06 -3.10
N LEU A 392 -3.61 -14.02 -2.90
CA LEU A 392 -2.66 -13.51 -3.88
C LEU A 392 -1.59 -14.56 -4.23
N GLU A 393 -1.15 -15.37 -3.26
CA GLU A 393 -0.10 -16.37 -3.45
C GLU A 393 -0.55 -17.52 -4.37
N GLU A 394 -1.80 -17.98 -4.23
CA GLU A 394 -2.43 -18.98 -5.09
C GLU A 394 -2.67 -18.43 -6.51
N HIS A 395 -3.15 -17.19 -6.65
CA HIS A 395 -3.23 -16.50 -7.94
C HIS A 395 -1.85 -16.45 -8.60
N SER A 396 -0.83 -16.04 -7.83
CA SER A 396 0.54 -15.91 -8.30
C SER A 396 1.13 -17.26 -8.74
N PHE A 397 0.79 -18.35 -8.05
CA PHE A 397 1.12 -19.71 -8.47
C PHE A 397 0.49 -20.07 -9.82
N ILE A 398 -0.81 -19.78 -10.00
CA ILE A 398 -1.53 -20.10 -11.25
C ILE A 398 -0.88 -19.43 -12.46
N VAL A 399 -0.57 -18.14 -12.35
CA VAL A 399 -0.01 -17.37 -13.48
C VAL A 399 1.46 -17.66 -13.76
N SER A 400 2.22 -18.14 -12.76
CA SER A 400 3.66 -18.39 -12.91
C SER A 400 3.99 -19.85 -13.23
N GLN A 401 3.38 -20.82 -12.53
CA GLN A 401 3.86 -22.21 -12.48
C GLN A 401 3.00 -23.22 -13.26
N LEU A 402 1.79 -22.86 -13.69
CA LEU A 402 0.90 -23.79 -14.41
C LEU A 402 1.10 -23.81 -15.93
N GLY A 403 2.09 -23.09 -16.45
CA GLY A 403 2.28 -22.93 -17.89
C GLY A 403 1.28 -21.96 -18.53
N TYR A 404 0.67 -21.08 -17.71
CA TYR A 404 -0.16 -19.97 -18.18
C TYR A 404 0.66 -19.05 -19.10
N SER A 405 0.13 -18.71 -20.27
CA SER A 405 0.77 -17.86 -21.28
C SER A 405 2.10 -18.39 -21.89
N GLU A 406 2.47 -19.65 -21.68
CA GLU A 406 3.70 -20.25 -22.25
C GLU A 406 3.67 -20.45 -23.79
N SER A 407 2.56 -20.14 -24.46
CA SER A 407 2.44 -20.11 -25.93
C SER A 407 3.37 -19.10 -26.63
N PHE A 408 4.13 -18.32 -25.87
CA PHE A 408 5.06 -17.28 -26.34
C PHE A 408 6.33 -17.84 -27.01
N LEU A 409 6.56 -19.15 -26.96
CA LEU A 409 7.82 -19.76 -27.40
C LEU A 409 7.93 -20.09 -28.90
N LEU A 410 7.06 -19.59 -29.78
CA LEU A 410 7.26 -19.79 -31.22
C LEU A 410 7.08 -18.49 -32.04
N LEU A 411 8.24 -18.06 -32.54
CA LEU A 411 8.54 -17.09 -33.61
C LEU A 411 8.63 -15.60 -33.24
N TYR A 412 9.89 -15.16 -33.25
CA TYR A 412 10.37 -13.89 -33.80
C TYR A 412 9.36 -13.23 -34.74
N PHE A 413 9.04 -11.96 -34.45
CA PHE A 413 8.17 -11.07 -35.23
C PHE A 413 6.66 -11.41 -35.22
N HIS A 414 5.98 -11.15 -34.11
CA HIS A 414 4.79 -10.30 -34.03
C HIS A 414 4.32 -10.22 -32.57
N VAL A 415 4.04 -9.01 -32.09
CA VAL A 415 3.43 -8.74 -30.77
C VAL A 415 2.04 -9.38 -30.78
N LEU A 416 1.87 -10.54 -30.16
CA LEU A 416 0.58 -11.17 -29.94
C LEU A 416 0.31 -11.23 -28.44
N GLU A 417 -0.84 -10.69 -28.04
CA GLU A 417 -1.35 -10.68 -26.67
C GLU A 417 -1.35 -12.09 -26.06
N PRO A 418 -1.22 -12.24 -24.71
CA PRO A 418 -1.39 -13.54 -24.07
C PRO A 418 -2.74 -14.14 -24.45
N THR A 419 -2.71 -15.29 -25.13
CA THR A 419 -3.91 -15.88 -25.74
C THR A 419 -4.75 -16.69 -24.76
N ASP A 420 -4.23 -16.97 -23.57
CA ASP A 420 -4.88 -17.87 -22.63
C ASP A 420 -6.12 -17.21 -22.02
N LYS A 421 -7.28 -17.75 -22.39
CA LYS A 421 -8.57 -17.53 -21.72
C LYS A 421 -8.96 -18.86 -21.11
N LEU A 422 -8.96 -18.93 -19.77
CA LEU A 422 -9.19 -20.18 -19.06
C LEU A 422 -10.32 -20.00 -18.04
N TRP A 423 -11.33 -20.85 -18.10
CA TRP A 423 -12.39 -20.91 -17.11
C TRP A 423 -11.85 -21.23 -15.72
N ILE A 424 -12.34 -20.49 -14.73
CA ILE A 424 -12.19 -20.77 -13.30
C ILE A 424 -13.58 -21.03 -12.69
N GLY A 425 -13.63 -21.46 -11.43
CA GLY A 425 -14.87 -21.89 -10.79
C GLY A 425 -15.84 -20.77 -10.38
N LEU A 426 -15.45 -19.49 -10.52
CA LEU A 426 -16.25 -18.36 -10.06
C LEU A 426 -17.41 -18.11 -11.04
N ASN A 427 -18.62 -17.95 -10.51
CA ASN A 427 -19.84 -17.74 -11.28
C ASN A 427 -20.96 -17.14 -10.42
N ASP A 428 -21.94 -16.48 -11.01
CA ASP A 428 -23.14 -15.96 -10.34
C ASP A 428 -24.45 -16.60 -10.84
N ASN A 429 -24.37 -17.78 -11.49
CA ASN A 429 -25.50 -18.53 -12.05
C ASN A 429 -26.68 -18.75 -11.08
N LYS A 430 -26.42 -18.85 -9.76
CA LYS A 430 -27.48 -19.06 -8.77
C LYS A 430 -28.24 -17.79 -8.45
N VAL A 431 -27.52 -16.68 -8.33
CA VAL A 431 -28.02 -15.38 -7.92
C VAL A 431 -27.22 -14.33 -8.68
N GLN A 432 -27.85 -13.70 -9.67
CA GLN A 432 -27.22 -12.67 -10.49
C GLN A 432 -26.55 -11.60 -9.62
N MET A 433 -25.35 -11.15 -10.02
CA MET A 433 -24.51 -10.18 -9.33
C MET A 433 -23.96 -10.66 -7.99
N TYR A 434 -24.07 -11.95 -7.67
CA TYR A 434 -23.50 -12.57 -6.48
C TYR A 434 -22.67 -13.80 -6.85
N PHE A 435 -21.37 -13.59 -6.96
CA PHE A 435 -20.40 -14.61 -7.37
C PHE A 435 -20.09 -15.59 -6.24
N GLU A 436 -20.02 -16.87 -6.60
CA GLU A 436 -19.70 -18.00 -5.75
C GLU A 436 -18.75 -18.98 -6.48
N TRP A 437 -17.94 -19.72 -5.71
CA TRP A 437 -17.13 -20.80 -6.27
C TRP A 437 -17.98 -22.06 -6.53
N SER A 438 -17.77 -22.71 -7.67
CA SER A 438 -18.42 -23.96 -8.06
C SER A 438 -18.08 -25.16 -7.17
N ASP A 439 -17.05 -25.05 -6.32
CA ASP A 439 -16.68 -26.05 -5.31
C ASP A 439 -17.30 -25.78 -3.92
N GLY A 440 -18.03 -24.67 -3.77
CA GLY A 440 -18.69 -24.28 -2.52
C GLY A 440 -17.78 -23.64 -1.47
N THR A 441 -16.50 -23.42 -1.78
CA THR A 441 -15.59 -22.69 -0.90
C THR A 441 -15.97 -21.20 -0.82
N PRO A 442 -15.64 -20.49 0.27
CA PRO A 442 -15.96 -19.07 0.39
C PRO A 442 -15.10 -18.23 -0.58
N VAL A 443 -15.71 -17.20 -1.18
CA VAL A 443 -14.99 -16.23 -2.00
C VAL A 443 -14.29 -15.22 -1.07
N SER A 444 -13.00 -15.44 -0.85
CA SER A 444 -12.14 -14.61 0.02
C SER A 444 -11.21 -13.68 -0.73
N TYR A 445 -11.07 -13.86 -2.05
CA TYR A 445 -10.16 -13.11 -2.90
C TYR A 445 -10.77 -12.94 -4.29
N THR A 446 -10.53 -11.77 -4.88
CA THR A 446 -10.92 -11.43 -6.26
C THR A 446 -9.87 -10.52 -6.87
N LYS A 447 -9.53 -10.72 -8.15
CA LYS A 447 -8.68 -9.79 -8.89
C LYS A 447 -9.22 -9.58 -10.31
N TRP A 448 -10.17 -8.66 -10.42
CA TRP A 448 -10.87 -8.34 -11.67
C TRP A 448 -9.98 -7.57 -12.64
N ASP A 449 -10.23 -7.77 -13.93
CA ASP A 449 -9.61 -7.02 -15.02
C ASP A 449 -10.26 -5.65 -15.20
N VAL A 450 -9.60 -4.75 -15.91
CA VAL A 450 -10.09 -3.39 -16.12
C VAL A 450 -11.45 -3.42 -16.82
N GLY A 451 -12.46 -2.81 -16.19
CA GLY A 451 -13.82 -2.76 -16.72
C GLY A 451 -14.70 -3.94 -16.32
N GLU A 452 -14.14 -4.96 -15.68
CA GLU A 452 -14.86 -6.14 -15.20
C GLU A 452 -15.10 -6.03 -13.68
N PRO A 453 -16.12 -6.71 -13.14
CA PRO A 453 -17.19 -7.41 -13.87
C PRO A 453 -18.15 -6.46 -14.60
N SER A 454 -18.57 -6.86 -15.80
CA SER A 454 -19.36 -6.07 -16.74
C SER A 454 -20.88 -6.29 -16.55
N THR A 455 -21.67 -5.21 -16.57
CA THR A 455 -23.14 -5.29 -16.43
C THR A 455 -23.89 -5.03 -17.75
N THR A 456 -23.17 -5.03 -18.88
CA THR A 456 -23.57 -4.22 -20.05
C THR A 456 -24.45 -4.92 -21.10
N ASN A 457 -24.77 -6.21 -20.97
CA ASN A 457 -25.43 -6.92 -22.08
C ASN A 457 -26.75 -7.62 -21.67
N ASN A 458 -27.71 -7.65 -22.60
CA ASN A 458 -28.96 -8.45 -22.56
C ASN A 458 -28.72 -9.98 -22.47
N ARG A 459 -27.45 -10.42 -22.33
CA ARG A 459 -27.06 -11.79 -22.04
C ARG A 459 -26.25 -11.78 -20.75
N PRO A 460 -26.67 -12.53 -19.73
CA PRO A 460 -25.93 -12.63 -18.49
C PRO A 460 -24.52 -13.20 -18.73
N GLU A 461 -23.49 -12.48 -18.28
CA GLU A 461 -22.08 -12.92 -18.34
C GLU A 461 -21.74 -13.67 -17.05
N ASP A 462 -22.38 -14.83 -16.82
CA ASP A 462 -22.44 -15.39 -15.46
C ASP A 462 -21.22 -16.23 -15.03
N CYS A 463 -20.24 -16.40 -15.92
CA CYS A 463 -19.10 -17.29 -15.72
C CYS A 463 -17.79 -16.53 -15.83
N VAL A 464 -16.80 -16.88 -15.00
CA VAL A 464 -15.55 -16.12 -14.94
C VAL A 464 -14.39 -16.90 -15.54
N LEU A 465 -13.56 -16.20 -16.31
CA LEU A 465 -12.30 -16.70 -16.83
C LEU A 465 -11.13 -15.82 -16.38
N ILE A 466 -9.94 -16.41 -16.39
CA ILE A 466 -8.66 -15.71 -16.22
C ILE A 466 -8.11 -15.36 -17.61
N LYS A 467 -7.66 -14.11 -17.81
CA LYS A 467 -7.10 -13.57 -19.06
C LYS A 467 -5.98 -12.54 -18.83
N GLY A 468 -5.30 -12.16 -19.91
CA GLY A 468 -4.28 -11.10 -19.89
C GLY A 468 -2.94 -11.53 -19.30
N GLN A 469 -1.97 -10.62 -19.25
CA GLN A 469 -0.60 -10.94 -18.80
C GLN A 469 -0.55 -11.29 -17.31
N ASP A 470 -1.31 -10.56 -16.50
CA ASP A 470 -1.31 -10.67 -15.04
C ASP A 470 -2.35 -11.67 -14.52
N GLY A 471 -3.09 -12.32 -15.43
CA GLY A 471 -4.13 -13.28 -15.10
C GLY A 471 -5.28 -12.65 -14.31
N TYR A 472 -5.76 -11.49 -14.73
CA TYR A 472 -6.94 -10.89 -14.13
C TYR A 472 -8.23 -11.55 -14.61
N TRP A 473 -9.28 -11.37 -13.83
CA TRP A 473 -10.52 -12.11 -13.99
C TRP A 473 -11.51 -11.28 -14.80
N ALA A 474 -12.23 -11.92 -15.70
CA ALA A 474 -13.31 -11.32 -16.45
C ALA A 474 -14.52 -12.23 -16.41
N ASP A 475 -15.66 -11.66 -16.11
CA ASP A 475 -16.93 -12.32 -16.34
C ASP A 475 -17.20 -12.41 -17.84
N TYR A 476 -17.89 -13.46 -18.25
CA TYR A 476 -18.02 -13.85 -19.63
C TYR A 476 -19.19 -14.79 -19.85
N VAL A 477 -19.68 -14.81 -21.08
CA VAL A 477 -20.81 -15.66 -21.48
C VAL A 477 -20.44 -17.15 -21.37
N CYS A 478 -21.15 -17.87 -20.50
CA CYS A 478 -20.88 -19.26 -20.11
C CYS A 478 -20.83 -20.27 -21.27
N GLU A 479 -21.62 -20.06 -22.34
CA GLU A 479 -21.69 -20.96 -23.51
C GLU A 479 -20.51 -20.80 -24.47
N ARG A 480 -19.69 -19.76 -24.29
CA ARG A 480 -18.47 -19.59 -25.09
C ARG A 480 -17.47 -20.70 -24.72
N LYS A 481 -16.69 -21.12 -25.70
CA LYS A 481 -15.67 -22.15 -25.50
C LYS A 481 -14.35 -21.50 -25.11
N ALA A 482 -13.76 -21.97 -24.01
CA ALA A 482 -12.43 -21.56 -23.55
C ALA A 482 -11.74 -22.75 -22.88
N GLY A 483 -10.42 -22.69 -22.68
CA GLY A 483 -9.73 -23.68 -21.86
C GLY A 483 -10.20 -23.59 -20.40
N TYR A 484 -9.71 -24.45 -19.51
CA TYR A 484 -10.17 -24.46 -18.11
C TYR A 484 -9.09 -24.96 -17.16
N ILE A 485 -9.14 -24.48 -15.91
CA ILE A 485 -8.22 -24.89 -14.84
C ILE A 485 -8.99 -25.76 -13.85
N CYS A 486 -8.49 -26.96 -13.58
CA CYS A 486 -9.04 -27.83 -12.55
C CYS A 486 -8.18 -27.78 -11.28
N LYS A 487 -8.84 -27.86 -10.12
CA LYS A 487 -8.24 -27.99 -8.78
C LYS A 487 -8.78 -29.23 -8.08
N ARG A 488 -7.92 -29.97 -7.38
CA ARG A 488 -8.31 -31.16 -6.61
C ARG A 488 -7.45 -31.34 -5.35
N LYS A 489 -7.95 -32.16 -4.43
CA LYS A 489 -7.17 -32.61 -3.27
C LYS A 489 -6.05 -33.58 -3.68
N PRO A 490 -4.91 -33.60 -2.97
CA PRO A 490 -3.79 -34.50 -3.23
C PRO A 490 -4.13 -35.96 -2.94
N ILE A 491 -3.30 -36.88 -3.47
CA ILE A 491 -3.47 -38.33 -3.26
C ILE A 491 -3.06 -38.73 -1.84
N SER A 492 -2.00 -38.11 -1.31
CA SER A 492 -1.53 -38.32 0.07
C SER A 492 -0.80 -37.10 0.60
N LEU A 493 -0.83 -36.94 1.92
CA LEU A 493 0.01 -36.02 2.69
C LEU A 493 1.23 -36.81 3.15
N THR A 494 2.41 -36.45 2.65
CA THR A 494 3.67 -37.07 3.07
C THR A 494 4.29 -36.24 4.20
N THR A 495 4.58 -36.88 5.32
CA THR A 495 5.41 -36.29 6.39
C THR A 495 6.88 -36.33 5.95
N GLY A 496 7.36 -35.19 5.45
CA GLY A 496 8.75 -34.96 5.03
C GLY A 496 8.85 -34.33 3.65
N GLU A 497 9.71 -33.32 3.47
CA GLU A 497 10.01 -32.71 2.17
C GLU A 497 10.54 -33.78 1.19
N LYS A 498 9.73 -34.23 0.23
CA LYS A 498 10.27 -34.81 -1.00
C LYS A 498 10.85 -33.66 -1.81
N GLU A 499 12.14 -33.40 -1.63
CA GLU A 499 12.89 -32.50 -2.49
C GLU A 499 12.80 -33.00 -3.94
N THR A 500 12.14 -32.23 -4.80
CA THR A 500 12.19 -32.42 -6.25
C THR A 500 13.60 -32.07 -6.72
N THR A 501 14.47 -33.06 -6.78
CA THR A 501 15.83 -32.89 -7.31
C THR A 501 15.76 -32.78 -8.84
N ASP A 502 15.72 -31.55 -9.36
CA ASP A 502 16.00 -31.31 -10.78
C ASP A 502 17.50 -31.47 -11.03
N ALA A 503 17.88 -32.32 -11.99
CA ALA A 503 19.28 -32.58 -12.34
C ALA A 503 20.07 -31.32 -12.77
N SER A 504 19.35 -30.26 -13.17
CA SER A 504 19.91 -28.98 -13.65
C SER A 504 20.12 -27.97 -12.52
N CYS A 505 19.60 -28.23 -11.33
CA CYS A 505 19.72 -27.39 -10.14
C CYS A 505 20.48 -28.12 -9.00
N LYS A 506 21.09 -27.36 -8.10
CA LYS A 506 21.72 -27.93 -6.90
C LYS A 506 20.64 -28.48 -5.96
N LYS A 507 20.99 -29.51 -5.16
CA LYS A 507 20.08 -30.03 -4.12
C LYS A 507 19.60 -28.89 -3.21
N GLY A 508 18.30 -28.86 -2.90
CA GLY A 508 17.65 -27.79 -2.14
C GLY A 508 17.28 -26.54 -2.95
N TRP A 509 17.62 -26.47 -4.24
CA TRP A 509 17.21 -25.38 -5.14
C TRP A 509 16.00 -25.79 -5.97
N ARG A 510 15.09 -24.84 -6.19
CA ARG A 510 13.86 -25.04 -6.96
C ARG A 510 14.03 -24.46 -8.35
N ARG A 511 13.78 -25.25 -9.39
CA ARG A 511 13.80 -24.75 -10.77
C ARG A 511 12.54 -23.94 -11.06
N TYR A 512 12.72 -22.80 -11.71
CA TYR A 512 11.67 -22.05 -12.36
C TYR A 512 12.21 -21.45 -13.66
N ARG A 513 11.65 -21.90 -14.80
CA ARG A 513 12.15 -21.61 -16.15
C ARG A 513 13.66 -21.94 -16.29
N SER A 514 14.46 -20.99 -16.77
CA SER A 514 15.92 -21.13 -16.95
C SER A 514 16.74 -20.88 -15.68
N TYR A 515 16.08 -20.67 -14.53
CA TYR A 515 16.75 -20.34 -13.27
C TYR A 515 16.43 -21.35 -12.16
N CYS A 516 17.35 -21.42 -11.20
CA CYS A 516 17.19 -22.12 -9.95
C CYS A 516 17.15 -21.09 -8.81
N TYR A 517 16.23 -21.26 -7.87
CA TYR A 517 16.05 -20.39 -6.71
C TYR A 517 16.30 -21.13 -5.40
N PHE A 518 16.83 -20.43 -4.41
CA PHE A 518 17.07 -20.98 -3.08
C PHE A 518 16.68 -20.00 -2.00
N ILE A 519 16.09 -20.51 -0.92
CA ILE A 519 15.67 -19.71 0.22
C ILE A 519 16.68 -19.93 1.34
N GLY A 520 17.39 -18.87 1.71
CA GLY A 520 18.26 -18.86 2.87
C GLY A 520 17.46 -19.02 4.16
N TYR A 521 17.76 -20.06 4.93
CA TYR A 521 17.10 -20.35 6.21
C TYR A 521 17.70 -19.56 7.38
N VAL A 522 18.93 -19.06 7.25
CA VAL A 522 19.60 -18.24 8.26
C VAL A 522 19.29 -16.78 8.00
N GLN A 523 18.91 -16.04 9.04
CA GLN A 523 18.75 -14.59 8.96
C GLN A 523 20.12 -13.92 8.94
N THR A 524 20.38 -13.11 7.91
CA THR A 524 21.67 -12.45 7.68
C THR A 524 21.46 -10.98 7.31
N THR A 525 22.51 -10.17 7.41
CA THR A 525 22.49 -8.82 6.84
C THR A 525 22.46 -8.86 5.32
N PHE A 526 22.15 -7.73 4.67
CA PHE A 526 22.19 -7.66 3.21
C PHE A 526 23.58 -7.97 2.64
N LEU A 527 24.64 -7.48 3.30
CA LEU A 527 26.02 -7.72 2.87
C LEU A 527 26.41 -9.20 2.98
N GLU A 528 25.99 -9.87 4.05
CA GLU A 528 26.18 -11.31 4.25
C GLU A 528 25.39 -12.13 3.21
N ALA A 529 24.15 -11.72 2.93
CA ALA A 529 23.32 -12.33 1.89
C ALA A 529 23.95 -12.15 0.49
N LYS A 530 24.47 -10.96 0.16
CA LYS A 530 25.20 -10.65 -1.08
C LYS A 530 26.48 -11.49 -1.24
N LYS A 531 27.15 -11.85 -0.15
CA LYS A 531 28.31 -12.77 -0.20
C LYS A 531 27.88 -14.22 -0.43
N THR A 532 26.73 -14.61 0.12
CA THR A 532 26.22 -15.98 0.08
C THR A 532 25.51 -16.31 -1.24
N CYS A 533 24.74 -15.35 -1.76
CA CYS A 533 24.02 -15.44 -3.01
C CYS A 533 24.71 -14.60 -4.09
N LYS A 534 24.80 -15.15 -5.30
CA LYS A 534 24.81 -14.29 -6.49
C LYS A 534 23.34 -13.96 -6.77
N LEU A 535 22.91 -12.71 -6.62
CA LEU A 535 21.51 -12.29 -6.79
C LEU A 535 21.33 -11.73 -8.21
N PHE A 536 20.29 -12.15 -8.94
CA PHE A 536 20.02 -11.68 -10.31
C PHE A 536 18.51 -11.45 -10.57
N CYS A 537 18.12 -10.49 -11.44
CA CYS A 537 16.89 -10.50 -12.25
C CYS A 537 17.25 -9.87 -13.60
N TYR A 538 17.52 -10.71 -14.59
CA TYR A 538 17.42 -10.31 -15.99
C TYR A 538 16.38 -11.19 -16.61
N ASP A 539 15.16 -10.68 -16.72
CA ASP A 539 14.20 -11.22 -17.65
C ASP A 539 13.17 -10.15 -18.07
N PRO A 540 12.86 -9.99 -19.37
CA PRO A 540 11.59 -9.40 -19.81
C PRO A 540 10.33 -10.04 -19.18
N PHE A 541 10.45 -11.22 -18.53
CA PHE A 541 9.41 -11.89 -17.76
C PHE A 541 9.47 -11.67 -16.22
N CYS A 542 10.20 -10.65 -15.70
CA CYS A 542 10.36 -10.42 -14.24
C CYS A 542 8.99 -10.29 -13.48
N ARG A 543 7.85 -9.99 -14.15
CA ARG A 543 6.51 -10.04 -13.51
C ARG A 543 6.06 -11.46 -13.13
N TYR A 544 6.30 -12.45 -13.98
CA TYR A 544 5.98 -13.85 -13.68
C TYR A 544 6.97 -14.42 -12.66
N GLU A 545 8.21 -13.94 -12.67
CA GLU A 545 9.18 -14.21 -11.61
C GLU A 545 8.74 -13.63 -10.27
N GLN A 546 8.26 -12.38 -10.22
CA GLN A 546 7.69 -11.79 -9.02
C GLN A 546 6.51 -12.63 -8.50
N ALA A 547 5.59 -13.05 -9.38
CA ALA A 547 4.50 -13.94 -9.00
C ALA A 547 5.03 -15.29 -8.46
N TYR A 548 6.02 -15.89 -9.11
CA TYR A 548 6.67 -17.09 -8.59
C TYR A 548 7.23 -16.90 -7.19
N LEU A 549 8.01 -15.82 -6.95
CA LEU A 549 8.58 -15.50 -5.64
C LEU A 549 7.49 -15.26 -4.59
N THR A 550 6.42 -14.54 -4.96
CA THR A 550 5.25 -14.29 -4.10
C THR A 550 4.60 -15.61 -3.67
N SER A 551 4.37 -16.52 -4.61
CA SER A 551 3.80 -17.85 -4.31
C SER A 551 4.73 -18.73 -3.47
N LEU A 552 6.06 -18.53 -3.58
CA LEU A 552 7.09 -19.33 -2.94
C LEU A 552 7.32 -18.97 -1.47
N VAL A 553 7.23 -17.68 -1.12
CA VAL A 553 7.50 -17.20 0.24
C VAL A 553 6.35 -16.44 0.90
N GLY A 554 5.31 -16.01 0.17
CA GLY A 554 4.25 -15.13 0.69
C GLY A 554 3.46 -15.71 1.86
N LEU A 555 3.24 -17.03 1.86
CA LEU A 555 2.56 -17.76 2.94
C LEU A 555 3.48 -18.14 4.12
N ARG A 556 4.77 -17.77 4.08
CA ARG A 556 5.71 -18.08 5.15
C ARG A 556 5.61 -17.06 6.30
N PRO A 557 5.90 -17.46 7.54
CA PRO A 557 5.72 -16.59 8.71
C PRO A 557 6.75 -15.46 8.81
N GLU A 558 7.87 -15.52 8.08
CA GLU A 558 8.88 -14.47 8.13
C GLU A 558 8.40 -13.22 7.44
N LYS A 559 8.58 -12.06 8.07
CA LYS A 559 8.08 -10.77 7.57
C LYS A 559 8.75 -10.32 6.26
N TYR A 560 10.04 -10.61 6.09
CA TYR A 560 10.86 -10.10 4.99
C TYR A 560 11.82 -11.13 4.41
N TYR A 561 12.08 -10.99 3.11
CA TYR A 561 13.14 -11.68 2.38
C TYR A 561 13.97 -10.67 1.57
N TRP A 562 15.29 -10.63 1.80
CA TRP A 562 16.19 -9.79 1.02
C TRP A 562 16.11 -10.10 -0.47
N LEU A 563 15.98 -9.02 -1.26
CA LEU A 563 16.19 -9.00 -2.69
C LEU A 563 17.57 -8.41 -2.99
N GLY A 564 18.11 -8.63 -4.19
CA GLY A 564 19.42 -8.10 -4.60
C GLY A 564 19.43 -6.66 -5.08
N LEU A 565 18.49 -5.81 -4.64
CA LEU A 565 18.30 -4.44 -5.09
C LEU A 565 18.61 -3.46 -3.94
N SER A 566 19.33 -2.38 -4.24
CA SER A 566 19.67 -1.33 -3.27
C SER A 566 20.03 -0.02 -3.96
N ASP A 567 19.96 1.10 -3.25
CA ASP A 567 20.47 2.41 -3.69
C ASP A 567 21.73 2.86 -2.93
N MET A 568 22.39 1.93 -2.22
CA MET A 568 23.56 2.23 -1.38
C MET A 568 24.80 2.70 -2.15
N GLU A 569 24.88 2.43 -3.46
CA GLU A 569 25.98 2.88 -4.32
C GLU A 569 25.76 4.32 -4.84
N ASP A 570 24.51 4.67 -5.13
CA ASP A 570 24.09 5.98 -5.64
C ASP A 570 22.71 6.29 -5.06
N GLN A 571 22.68 7.10 -4.01
CA GLN A 571 21.48 7.38 -3.23
C GLN A 571 20.34 7.90 -4.12
N GLY A 572 19.18 7.24 -4.07
CA GLY A 572 18.02 7.54 -4.92
C GLY A 572 18.01 6.84 -6.27
N THR A 573 19.09 6.14 -6.66
CA THR A 573 19.17 5.31 -7.88
C THR A 573 19.34 3.85 -7.49
N PHE A 574 18.29 3.04 -7.64
CA PHE A 574 18.36 1.62 -7.32
C PHE A 574 19.14 0.85 -8.38
N ARG A 575 19.94 -0.12 -7.94
CA ARG A 575 20.70 -1.03 -8.82
C ARG A 575 20.68 -2.44 -8.28
N TRP A 576 20.53 -3.42 -9.18
CA TRP A 576 20.75 -4.81 -8.83
C TRP A 576 22.24 -5.03 -8.56
N VAL A 577 22.58 -5.86 -7.57
CA VAL A 577 23.97 -6.14 -7.16
C VAL A 577 24.86 -6.76 -8.26
N ASN A 578 24.27 -7.16 -9.38
CA ASN A 578 24.93 -7.73 -10.54
C ASN A 578 25.13 -6.73 -11.71
N GLY A 579 24.59 -5.52 -11.61
CA GLY A 579 24.63 -4.49 -12.66
C GLY A 579 23.59 -4.63 -13.78
N GLU A 580 22.62 -5.56 -13.68
CA GLU A 580 21.53 -5.70 -14.66
C GLU A 580 20.56 -4.52 -14.59
N ALA A 581 19.93 -4.20 -15.72
CA ALA A 581 18.93 -3.14 -15.82
C ALA A 581 17.64 -3.53 -15.08
N ILE A 582 17.04 -2.56 -14.38
CA ILE A 582 15.76 -2.76 -13.70
C ILE A 582 14.64 -2.67 -14.74
N THR A 583 13.93 -3.77 -14.96
CA THR A 583 12.79 -3.85 -15.89
C THR A 583 11.44 -3.92 -15.17
N PHE A 584 11.43 -4.12 -13.85
CA PHE A 584 10.23 -4.29 -13.04
C PHE A 584 10.47 -3.82 -11.60
N THR A 585 9.44 -3.22 -10.99
CA THR A 585 9.40 -2.84 -9.58
C THR A 585 8.03 -3.11 -8.97
N HIS A 586 7.98 -3.46 -7.68
CA HIS A 586 6.74 -3.74 -6.96
C HIS A 586 6.75 -3.15 -5.56
N TRP A 587 6.89 -1.82 -5.49
CA TRP A 587 7.03 -1.07 -4.25
C TRP A 587 5.79 -1.13 -3.36
N ASP A 588 6.00 -1.25 -2.05
CA ASP A 588 4.95 -1.12 -1.03
C ASP A 588 4.56 0.37 -0.80
N ALA A 589 3.50 0.59 -0.04
CA ALA A 589 3.05 1.91 0.39
C ALA A 589 4.19 2.83 0.84
N ALA A 590 4.24 4.04 0.26
CA ALA A 590 5.27 5.05 0.50
C ALA A 590 6.73 4.64 0.13
N MET A 591 6.93 3.55 -0.60
CA MET A 591 8.24 3.09 -1.08
C MET A 591 8.48 3.51 -2.55
N PRO A 592 9.74 3.69 -2.99
CA PRO A 592 10.99 3.52 -2.23
C PRO A 592 11.30 4.65 -1.22
N GLY A 593 10.44 5.66 -1.11
CA GLY A 593 10.51 6.69 -0.07
C GLY A 593 11.75 7.60 -0.16
N LYS A 594 12.07 8.33 0.91
CA LYS A 594 13.29 9.17 1.00
C LYS A 594 14.51 8.41 1.51
N LYS A 595 14.32 7.19 1.97
CA LYS A 595 15.31 6.43 2.75
C LYS A 595 16.16 5.60 1.81
N SER A 596 17.47 5.77 1.88
CA SER A 596 18.39 4.82 1.26
C SER A 596 18.46 3.54 2.07
N GLY A 597 18.64 2.43 1.38
CA GLY A 597 18.73 1.14 2.01
C GLY A 597 18.73 -0.01 1.03
N CYS A 598 18.32 -1.15 1.55
CA CYS A 598 18.31 -2.41 0.84
C CYS A 598 16.88 -2.89 0.71
N VAL A 599 16.56 -3.47 -0.45
CA VAL A 599 15.19 -3.85 -0.76
C VAL A 599 14.90 -5.25 -0.23
N ALA A 600 13.79 -5.38 0.48
CA ALA A 600 13.27 -6.65 0.95
C ALA A 600 11.82 -6.84 0.52
N MET A 601 11.48 -8.05 0.12
CA MET A 601 10.13 -8.45 -0.23
C MET A 601 9.35 -8.85 1.03
N ARG A 602 8.13 -8.33 1.16
CA ARG A 602 7.19 -8.64 2.24
C ARG A 602 6.46 -9.95 2.02
N THR A 603 5.99 -10.53 3.11
CA THR A 603 5.04 -11.65 3.15
C THR A 603 3.67 -11.18 3.63
N SER A 604 2.72 -12.12 3.74
CA SER A 604 1.32 -11.84 4.10
C SER A 604 1.20 -10.88 5.31
N PRO A 605 0.34 -9.85 5.24
CA PRO A 605 -0.70 -9.59 4.23
C PRO A 605 -0.23 -8.86 2.97
N ALA A 606 1.00 -8.32 2.94
CA ALA A 606 1.54 -7.52 1.84
C ALA A 606 2.45 -8.35 0.93
N ALA A 607 2.07 -9.61 0.67
CA ALA A 607 2.93 -10.59 0.03
C ALA A 607 3.40 -10.11 -1.36
N GLY A 608 4.71 -10.10 -1.56
CA GLY A 608 5.31 -9.72 -2.83
C GLY A 608 5.63 -8.23 -2.99
N LEU A 609 5.14 -7.34 -2.13
CA LEU A 609 5.49 -5.90 -2.15
C LEU A 609 6.89 -5.66 -1.57
N TRP A 610 7.54 -4.59 -2.02
CA TRP A 610 8.95 -4.30 -1.75
C TRP A 610 9.08 -3.09 -0.81
N ASP A 611 9.74 -3.31 0.34
CA ASP A 611 10.16 -2.25 1.26
C ASP A 611 11.64 -1.93 1.10
N VAL A 612 11.99 -0.66 1.26
CA VAL A 612 13.37 -0.25 1.51
C VAL A 612 13.60 -0.24 3.03
N ILE A 613 14.46 -1.14 3.50
CA ILE A 613 14.78 -1.30 4.93
C ILE A 613 16.28 -1.18 5.17
N ASP A 614 16.66 -0.97 6.44
CA ASP A 614 18.05 -0.87 6.86
C ASP A 614 18.81 -2.17 6.54
N CYS A 615 19.86 -2.05 5.72
CA CYS A 615 20.72 -3.12 5.25
C CYS A 615 21.37 -3.95 6.38
N GLU A 616 21.51 -3.38 7.58
CA GLU A 616 22.07 -4.04 8.76
C GLU A 616 21.06 -4.94 9.50
N THR A 617 19.78 -4.86 9.16
CA THR A 617 18.78 -5.77 9.71
C THR A 617 19.02 -7.20 9.24
N LYS A 618 18.65 -8.18 10.07
CA LYS A 618 18.83 -9.60 9.75
C LYS A 618 17.54 -10.18 9.20
N GLN A 619 17.53 -10.50 7.90
CA GLN A 619 16.40 -11.13 7.23
C GLN A 619 16.82 -12.41 6.53
N LYS A 620 15.85 -13.25 6.19
CA LYS A 620 16.09 -14.34 5.23
C LYS A 620 16.29 -13.76 3.84
N PHE A 621 16.76 -14.56 2.89
CA PHE A 621 17.12 -14.07 1.56
C PHE A 621 16.79 -15.09 0.49
N ILE A 622 16.61 -14.63 -0.74
CA ILE A 622 16.32 -15.48 -1.90
C ILE A 622 17.51 -15.40 -2.86
N CYS A 623 18.18 -16.51 -3.13
CA CYS A 623 19.21 -16.58 -4.17
C CYS A 623 18.61 -16.99 -5.53
N LYS A 624 19.23 -16.54 -6.62
CA LYS A 624 18.93 -16.97 -8.00
C LYS A 624 20.22 -17.41 -8.71
N GLN A 625 20.17 -18.46 -9.51
CA GLN A 625 21.29 -18.84 -10.39
C GLN A 625 20.75 -19.44 -11.70
N TRP A 626 21.51 -19.36 -12.78
CA TRP A 626 21.19 -20.06 -14.02
C TRP A 626 21.17 -21.58 -13.79
N ALA A 627 20.20 -22.26 -14.40
CA ALA A 627 20.21 -23.71 -14.48
C ALA A 627 21.41 -24.18 -15.32
N LYS A 628 21.97 -25.34 -14.99
CA LYS A 628 23.17 -25.87 -15.66
C LYS A 628 22.86 -26.13 -17.16
N GLY A 629 23.59 -25.45 -18.05
CA GLY A 629 23.46 -25.62 -19.52
C GLY A 629 22.69 -24.52 -20.24
N GLU A 630 22.07 -23.59 -19.49
CA GLU A 630 21.42 -22.40 -20.05
C GLU A 630 22.44 -21.26 -20.22
N THR A 631 22.28 -20.43 -21.26
CA THR A 631 23.08 -19.21 -21.46
C THR A 631 22.16 -18.01 -21.58
N ALA A 632 22.62 -16.84 -21.15
CA ALA A 632 21.84 -15.60 -21.27
C ALA A 632 21.50 -15.35 -22.76
N PRO A 633 20.26 -14.95 -23.09
CA PRO A 633 19.95 -14.52 -24.44
C PRO A 633 20.91 -13.41 -24.86
N PRO A 634 21.31 -13.34 -26.14
CA PRO A 634 22.17 -12.26 -26.63
C PRO A 634 21.51 -10.91 -26.29
N ILE A 635 22.32 -9.99 -25.77
CA ILE A 635 21.90 -8.60 -25.51
C ILE A 635 21.33 -8.07 -26.83
N PRO A 636 20.10 -7.51 -26.85
CA PRO A 636 19.53 -6.93 -28.05
C PRO A 636 20.52 -5.93 -28.66
N THR A 637 20.88 -6.15 -29.93
CA THR A 637 21.66 -5.18 -30.70
C THR A 637 20.96 -3.83 -30.65
N THR A 638 21.73 -2.79 -30.34
CA THR A 638 21.28 -1.40 -30.16
C THR A 638 20.23 -1.04 -31.20
N ALA A 639 18.98 -0.83 -30.76
CA ALA A 639 17.92 -0.35 -31.64
C ALA A 639 18.37 0.98 -32.25
N VAL A 640 18.18 1.12 -33.56
CA VAL A 640 18.41 2.38 -34.29
C VAL A 640 17.68 3.48 -33.53
N VAL A 641 18.38 4.57 -33.18
CA VAL A 641 17.79 5.74 -32.51
C VAL A 641 16.56 6.16 -33.34
N PRO A 642 15.34 5.99 -32.82
CA PRO A 642 14.16 6.31 -33.60
C PRO A 642 14.10 7.82 -33.83
N THR A 643 13.94 8.24 -35.08
CA THR A 643 13.61 9.62 -35.41
C THR A 643 12.19 9.91 -34.95
N CYS A 644 12.01 10.90 -34.08
CA CYS A 644 10.70 11.23 -33.53
C CYS A 644 9.75 11.80 -34.60
N PRO A 645 8.42 11.54 -34.48
CA PRO A 645 7.43 12.18 -35.34
C PRO A 645 7.45 13.71 -35.21
N GLU A 646 6.90 14.41 -36.20
CA GLU A 646 6.87 15.88 -36.23
C GLU A 646 6.25 16.47 -34.95
N GLY A 647 6.95 17.42 -34.33
CA GLY A 647 6.57 18.06 -33.07
C GLY A 647 6.84 17.24 -31.80
N TRP A 648 7.56 16.12 -31.90
CA TRP A 648 8.11 15.38 -30.77
C TRP A 648 9.64 15.57 -30.71
N VAL A 649 10.19 15.62 -29.50
CA VAL A 649 11.61 15.86 -29.23
C VAL A 649 12.25 14.59 -28.68
N SER A 650 13.38 14.16 -29.25
CA SER A 650 14.22 13.07 -28.73
C SER A 650 15.32 13.58 -27.81
N ASN A 651 15.80 12.74 -26.90
CA ASN A 651 17.07 12.92 -26.20
C ASN A 651 18.14 11.97 -26.80
N THR A 652 19.42 12.34 -26.76
CA THR A 652 20.54 11.45 -27.11
C THR A 652 20.71 10.29 -26.12
N ALA A 653 20.11 10.38 -24.93
CA ALA A 653 20.20 9.38 -23.87
C ALA A 653 19.01 8.41 -23.78
N SER A 654 17.95 8.59 -24.58
CA SER A 654 16.75 7.74 -24.47
C SER A 654 16.20 7.29 -25.83
N SER A 655 15.57 6.12 -25.83
CA SER A 655 14.83 5.59 -26.99
C SER A 655 13.40 6.15 -27.09
N SER A 656 13.07 7.19 -26.32
CA SER A 656 11.71 7.72 -26.15
C SER A 656 11.60 9.13 -26.73
N CYS A 657 10.43 9.42 -27.30
CA CYS A 657 10.07 10.73 -27.83
C CYS A 657 9.16 11.46 -26.83
N PHE A 658 9.40 12.75 -26.60
CA PHE A 658 8.61 13.57 -25.67
C PHE A 658 7.90 14.72 -26.40
N LYS A 659 6.69 15.06 -25.95
CA LYS A 659 5.94 16.21 -26.48
C LYS A 659 5.32 17.01 -25.32
N CYS A 660 5.75 18.26 -25.18
CA CYS A 660 5.26 19.18 -24.16
C CYS A 660 4.09 20.02 -24.69
N PHE A 661 3.07 20.22 -23.87
CA PHE A 661 1.94 21.08 -24.18
C PHE A 661 1.95 22.30 -23.25
N TYR A 662 2.12 23.50 -23.83
CA TYR A 662 2.21 24.76 -23.08
C TYR A 662 0.83 25.40 -22.84
N ARG A 663 0.74 26.23 -21.79
CA ARG A 663 -0.51 26.85 -21.27
C ARG A 663 -1.34 27.56 -22.33
N ASP A 664 -0.72 28.12 -23.36
CA ASP A 664 -1.41 28.95 -24.36
C ASP A 664 -2.21 28.12 -25.39
N ASN A 665 -1.97 26.80 -25.47
CA ASN A 665 -2.56 25.95 -26.52
C ASN A 665 -3.73 25.07 -26.05
N ILE A 666 -3.79 24.69 -24.77
CA ILE A 666 -4.78 23.73 -24.25
C ILE A 666 -5.03 24.09 -22.79
N GLY A 667 -6.25 24.49 -22.41
CA GLY A 667 -6.59 24.81 -21.03
C GLY A 667 -6.11 23.73 -20.05
N LYS A 668 -5.78 24.13 -18.81
CA LYS A 668 -5.23 23.22 -17.78
C LYS A 668 -6.13 22.00 -17.60
N LYS A 669 -5.51 20.81 -17.56
CA LYS A 669 -6.17 19.52 -17.36
C LYS A 669 -5.78 18.93 -16.00
N SER A 670 -6.68 18.17 -15.40
CA SER A 670 -6.33 17.30 -14.27
C SER A 670 -5.34 16.21 -14.72
N TRP A 671 -4.71 15.53 -13.77
CA TRP A 671 -3.79 14.43 -14.08
C TRP A 671 -4.47 13.32 -14.91
N PHE A 672 -5.71 12.94 -14.53
CA PHE A 672 -6.49 11.92 -15.25
C PHE A 672 -6.85 12.34 -16.67
N GLU A 673 -7.30 13.58 -16.84
CA GLU A 673 -7.62 14.14 -18.16
C GLU A 673 -6.39 14.24 -19.06
N ALA A 674 -5.24 14.66 -18.49
CA ALA A 674 -3.98 14.75 -19.20
C ALA A 674 -3.50 13.38 -19.65
N ARG A 675 -3.51 12.36 -18.78
CA ARG A 675 -3.19 10.97 -19.15
C ARG A 675 -4.10 10.42 -20.23
N HIS A 676 -5.41 10.60 -20.06
CA HIS A 676 -6.38 10.16 -21.06
C HIS A 676 -6.14 10.83 -22.42
N PHE A 677 -5.79 12.12 -22.43
CA PHE A 677 -5.41 12.84 -23.64
C PHE A 677 -4.10 12.29 -24.27
N CYS A 678 -3.05 12.07 -23.47
CA CYS A 678 -1.78 11.50 -23.95
C CYS A 678 -1.98 10.11 -24.59
N ARG A 679 -2.84 9.28 -23.99
CA ARG A 679 -3.22 7.96 -24.56
C ARG A 679 -3.95 8.08 -25.89
N LYS A 680 -4.84 9.06 -26.03
CA LYS A 680 -5.54 9.29 -27.30
C LYS A 680 -4.62 9.66 -28.46
N ILE A 681 -3.46 10.28 -28.19
CA ILE A 681 -2.48 10.66 -29.22
C ILE A 681 -1.38 9.60 -29.42
N GLY A 682 -1.52 8.41 -28.83
CA GLY A 682 -0.59 7.29 -28.99
C GLY A 682 0.63 7.32 -28.06
N GLY A 683 0.60 8.13 -26.99
CA GLY A 683 1.62 8.14 -25.93
C GLY A 683 1.03 7.84 -24.54
N ASP A 684 1.78 8.14 -23.49
CA ASP A 684 1.28 8.22 -22.10
C ASP A 684 1.90 9.49 -21.46
N LEU A 685 1.61 9.78 -20.20
CA LEU A 685 2.34 10.83 -19.48
C LEU A 685 3.83 10.47 -19.39
N ALA A 686 4.69 11.50 -19.33
CA ALA A 686 6.13 11.31 -19.37
C ALA A 686 6.64 10.50 -18.18
N THR A 687 7.35 9.43 -18.48
CA THR A 687 8.15 8.63 -17.55
C THR A 687 9.58 9.15 -17.54
N VAL A 688 10.18 9.23 -16.36
CA VAL A 688 11.56 9.69 -16.17
C VAL A 688 12.37 8.58 -15.53
N ASN A 689 13.38 8.09 -16.23
CA ASN A 689 14.24 6.98 -15.80
C ASN A 689 15.72 7.40 -15.67
N SER A 690 16.05 8.66 -15.91
CA SER A 690 17.41 9.21 -15.80
C SER A 690 17.40 10.69 -15.42
N TRP A 691 18.54 11.17 -14.90
CA TRP A 691 18.74 12.58 -14.59
C TRP A 691 18.69 13.46 -15.85
N GLU A 692 19.13 12.96 -17.00
CA GLU A 692 19.07 13.65 -18.28
C GLU A 692 17.62 13.86 -18.75
N GLU A 693 16.76 12.84 -18.60
CA GLU A 693 15.33 12.97 -18.87
C GLU A 693 14.65 13.91 -17.88
N SER A 694 15.04 13.87 -16.60
CA SER A 694 14.52 14.77 -15.58
C SER A 694 14.76 16.23 -15.95
N ASN A 695 15.96 16.56 -16.44
CA ASN A 695 16.29 17.91 -16.90
C ASN A 695 15.48 18.39 -18.12
N LEU A 696 14.91 17.49 -18.92
CA LEU A 696 14.02 17.84 -20.01
C LEU A 696 12.61 18.15 -19.50
N VAL A 697 12.13 17.35 -18.54
CA VAL A 697 10.79 17.49 -17.96
C VAL A 697 10.74 18.67 -16.96
N SER A 698 11.80 18.88 -16.18
CA SER A 698 11.87 19.89 -15.11
C SER A 698 11.87 21.34 -15.58
N LYS A 699 12.20 21.59 -16.86
CA LYS A 699 12.16 22.92 -17.48
C LYS A 699 10.74 23.47 -17.63
N ALA A 700 9.70 22.66 -17.40
CA ALA A 700 8.31 23.09 -17.45
C ALA A 700 7.51 22.49 -16.28
N LEU A 701 6.79 23.32 -15.52
CA LEU A 701 5.78 22.88 -14.53
C LEU A 701 4.70 22.04 -15.23
N SER A 702 4.90 20.72 -15.28
CA SER A 702 4.15 19.78 -16.12
C SER A 702 3.74 18.54 -15.33
N TRP A 703 2.62 17.91 -15.72
CA TRP A 703 2.26 16.59 -15.20
C TRP A 703 3.24 15.52 -15.67
N THR A 704 3.68 14.66 -14.76
CA THR A 704 4.46 13.45 -15.06
C THR A 704 3.58 12.21 -14.87
N GLY A 705 4.02 11.07 -15.42
CA GLY A 705 3.30 9.80 -15.27
C GLY A 705 3.40 9.18 -13.88
N LEU A 706 4.16 9.77 -12.96
CA LEU A 706 4.34 9.22 -11.61
C LEU A 706 3.07 9.46 -10.81
N PHE A 707 2.54 8.40 -10.21
CA PHE A 707 1.36 8.49 -9.35
C PHE A 707 1.51 7.60 -8.12
N SER A 708 0.79 7.95 -7.05
CA SER A 708 0.55 7.12 -5.87
C SER A 708 -0.91 7.35 -5.47
N LEU A 709 -1.80 6.58 -6.10
CA LEU A 709 -3.25 6.68 -5.90
C LEU A 709 -3.73 5.63 -4.89
N ASN A 710 -3.24 4.40 -5.02
CA ASN A 710 -3.49 3.34 -4.07
C ASN A 710 -2.52 3.53 -2.88
N PRO A 711 -3.00 3.91 -1.70
CA PRO A 711 -2.14 4.13 -0.54
C PRO A 711 -1.60 2.83 0.08
N ASP A 712 -2.06 1.65 -0.37
CA ASP A 712 -1.51 0.34 0.00
C ASP A 712 -0.38 -0.10 -0.96
N GLU A 713 -0.13 0.67 -2.04
CA GLU A 713 0.95 0.44 -3.00
C GLU A 713 1.88 1.66 -3.10
N GLY A 714 3.11 1.44 -3.58
CA GLY A 714 4.10 2.48 -3.75
C GLY A 714 3.89 3.34 -5.00
N PHE A 715 4.89 4.17 -5.30
CA PHE A 715 4.88 4.95 -6.54
C PHE A 715 4.96 4.04 -7.76
N ALA A 716 4.20 4.38 -8.80
CA ALA A 716 4.24 3.69 -10.09
C ALA A 716 4.18 4.68 -11.25
N TRP A 717 4.74 4.29 -12.39
CA TRP A 717 4.58 5.02 -13.64
C TRP A 717 3.31 4.58 -14.38
N SER A 718 2.61 5.54 -14.97
CA SER A 718 1.33 5.34 -15.65
C SER A 718 1.40 4.45 -16.90
N ASP A 719 2.59 4.28 -17.46
CA ASP A 719 2.90 3.40 -18.61
C ASP A 719 3.31 1.98 -18.18
N GLY A 720 3.46 1.72 -16.87
CA GLY A 720 3.93 0.44 -16.32
C GLY A 720 5.46 0.28 -16.24
N SER A 721 6.22 1.33 -16.55
CA SER A 721 7.68 1.36 -16.40
C SER A 721 8.09 1.24 -14.92
N PRO A 722 9.27 0.67 -14.63
CA PRO A 722 9.76 0.53 -13.25
C PRO A 722 10.18 1.88 -12.65
N VAL A 723 9.84 2.11 -11.38
CA VAL A 723 10.31 3.28 -10.62
C VAL A 723 11.68 2.95 -10.03
N SER A 724 12.74 3.27 -10.78
CA SER A 724 14.14 2.96 -10.43
C SER A 724 14.94 4.17 -9.93
N VAL A 725 14.44 5.39 -10.18
CA VAL A 725 15.05 6.65 -9.77
C VAL A 725 14.02 7.48 -9.01
N LEU A 726 14.39 7.99 -7.84
CA LEU A 726 13.58 8.91 -7.05
C LEU A 726 13.94 10.36 -7.41
N PHE A 727 13.00 11.06 -8.05
CA PHE A 727 13.13 12.50 -8.26
C PHE A 727 12.41 13.24 -7.12
N PHE A 728 13.16 13.84 -6.22
CA PHE A 728 12.61 14.84 -5.30
C PHE A 728 12.49 16.15 -6.06
N PHE A 729 11.27 16.44 -6.52
CA PHE A 729 10.90 17.75 -7.08
C PHE A 729 10.44 18.71 -5.99
#